data_AF-A0A4S2V3V5-F1
#
_entry.id   AF-A0A4S2V3V5-F1
#
_cell.length_a   1.000
_cell.length_b   1.000
_cell.length_c   1.000
_cell.angle_alpha   90.00
_cell.angle_beta   90.00
_cell.angle_gamma   90.00
#
_symmetry.space_group_name_H-M   'P 1'
#
loop_
_entity.id
_entity.type
_entity.pdbx_description
1 polymer ?
#
loop_
_entity_poly.entity_id
_entity_poly.type
_entity_poly.pdbx_seq_one_letter_code
_entity_poly.pdbx_strand_id
1 'polypeptide(L)'
;MPLTRRRFAALLTVLTAGTTGVLSVASGQQTSAGAAPGKNPTVVLPASVTAGSVVQVVAHPDDDLFFMNPDLSRSLRSGTQVTTAYLTSGESDGRNEAHGDAASDPEQPADRAHYAEARQNGIRSAYAQMATGDRTSAWQRTVVPTAGGGRAEVDILIAKPQVNLVWLMLREARTTGEDTPESLRGLWNGRIPALDSQLTSGTPVKQGFSYTKDQLIQAIAGVLEQYRPTTIRMQDPTPGRYGENGRFTDHQDHMYGARFVQAATTAYAEQVQRRPHFSVQSYLGYHNSTLPHSLDPQTAEAKTDYLRTYAWQDHQDYCGSPSGCGDRKVAGNPTGRNWAQSLRYTRADNASWLAEGTPGTLWAFTVLDGRMAYWRRDAGGAWEKPVFLAGPGIDPGATAARLPDGRVAVLATRTVLGPAPSDYRREVVYAVQVSPDGAFGAWQSLGTPEKGDHDGTSAISAPAAAVDARGLLTVYLRDSRRTLRAVVQQPDGGFSPWQRLGGEDLQSDPVTAVDAAGRRHVYATTTTSVLAWTQAGADGPLRGPSPTGLPATTVPLTAAPDGAGVRLYFRRPDSGVVRTAVVTAGPATRPQVSSVTEAGGRAGYGAVGAAGRHVAGRADSGTVSTSGLGGPPAWAESRMLFAGAPAAVLEPGGTTTTAVLGLDAELHTFATPSTPARPTWHRAVR
;
A
#
# COMPACT_ATOMS: atom_id res chain seq x y z
N MET A 1 36.72 38.89 21.39
CA MET A 1 36.84 39.35 22.79
C MET A 1 37.05 40.86 22.78
N PRO A 2 36.59 41.63 23.79
CA PRO A 2 35.97 41.25 25.08
C PRO A 2 34.45 41.58 25.12
N LEU A 3 33.56 40.73 25.64
CA LEU A 3 33.27 40.34 27.03
C LEU A 3 32.41 41.34 27.85
N THR A 4 31.10 41.09 27.83
CA THR A 4 30.19 40.82 28.98
C THR A 4 29.54 41.92 29.83
N ARG A 5 28.31 41.53 30.28
CA ARG A 5 27.48 41.90 31.46
C ARG A 5 26.31 42.83 31.13
N ARG A 6 25.05 42.56 31.53
CA ARG A 6 24.51 41.85 32.71
C ARG A 6 23.05 41.42 32.48
N ARG A 7 22.67 40.35 33.18
CA ARG A 7 21.30 39.83 33.37
C ARG A 7 20.43 40.81 34.17
N PHE A 8 19.13 40.84 33.89
CA PHE A 8 18.12 41.10 34.91
C PHE A 8 16.95 40.12 34.71
N ALA A 9 16.68 39.36 35.76
CA ALA A 9 15.44 38.61 35.94
C ALA A 9 14.45 39.50 36.68
N ALA A 10 13.17 39.42 36.34
CA ALA A 10 12.08 39.82 37.23
C ALA A 10 10.87 38.93 36.96
N LEU A 11 10.55 38.11 37.96
CA LEU A 11 9.31 37.39 38.18
C LEU A 11 8.35 38.34 38.91
N LEU A 12 7.10 38.51 38.46
CA LEU A 12 5.88 38.19 39.23
C LEU A 12 4.59 38.67 38.53
N THR A 13 3.66 37.73 38.46
CA THR A 13 2.20 37.75 38.29
C THR A 13 1.42 38.93 38.89
N VAL A 14 0.34 39.37 38.21
CA VAL A 14 -1.04 39.51 38.75
C VAL A 14 -2.07 39.47 37.60
N LEU A 15 -3.16 38.70 37.78
CA LEU A 15 -4.39 38.70 36.98
C LEU A 15 -5.21 40.00 37.18
N THR A 16 -5.86 40.49 36.12
CA THR A 16 -7.31 40.86 36.14
C THR A 16 -7.86 41.07 34.72
N ALA A 17 -9.16 40.80 34.60
CA ALA A 17 -9.96 40.58 33.41
C ALA A 17 -10.39 41.86 32.65
N GLY A 18 -10.77 41.70 31.37
CA GLY A 18 -11.53 42.68 30.59
C GLY A 18 -11.51 42.48 29.05
N THR A 19 -12.44 41.66 28.53
CA THR A 19 -13.24 41.75 27.27
C THR A 19 -12.80 42.76 26.18
N THR A 20 -12.77 42.52 24.85
CA THR A 20 -13.59 41.67 23.93
C THR A 20 -13.10 41.81 22.47
N GLY A 21 -13.33 40.78 21.62
CA GLY A 21 -13.41 40.86 20.14
C GLY A 21 -12.46 39.91 19.39
N VAL A 22 -12.64 38.58 19.40
CA VAL A 22 -13.50 37.72 18.54
C VAL A 22 -13.23 37.83 17.02
N LEU A 23 -12.64 36.76 16.44
CA LEU A 23 -13.01 36.21 15.12
C LEU A 23 -12.82 34.67 15.13
N SER A 24 -13.91 34.03 15.56
CA SER A 24 -14.48 32.70 15.25
C SER A 24 -13.59 31.53 14.78
N VAL A 25 -13.45 30.59 15.70
CA VAL A 25 -13.40 29.13 15.52
C VAL A 25 -14.71 28.62 14.90
N ALA A 26 -14.64 27.68 13.96
CA ALA A 26 -15.73 26.75 13.67
C ALA A 26 -15.24 25.33 13.97
N SER A 27 -15.42 24.94 15.23
CA SER A 27 -15.22 23.60 15.78
C SER A 27 -16.36 22.71 15.33
N GLY A 28 -16.07 21.75 14.46
CA GLY A 28 -16.94 20.59 14.26
C GLY A 28 -16.83 19.69 15.49
N GLN A 29 -17.92 19.58 16.23
CA GLN A 29 -18.06 18.83 17.49
C GLN A 29 -17.34 17.47 17.45
N GLN A 30 -16.31 17.33 18.27
CA GLN A 30 -15.85 16.04 18.77
C GLN A 30 -16.96 15.47 19.66
N THR A 31 -17.69 14.46 19.18
CA THR A 31 -18.49 13.62 20.06
C THR A 31 -17.54 12.64 20.74
N SER A 32 -16.95 13.08 21.85
CA SER A 32 -16.23 12.24 22.79
C SER A 32 -17.24 11.29 23.46
N ALA A 33 -17.43 10.10 22.90
CA ALA A 33 -17.98 8.99 23.68
C ALA A 33 -16.88 8.56 24.65
N GLY A 34 -17.09 8.80 25.96
CA GLY A 34 -16.12 8.53 27.01
C GLY A 34 -15.68 7.07 27.03
N ALA A 35 -14.42 6.82 26.68
CA ALA A 35 -13.72 5.60 27.02
C ALA A 35 -13.12 5.78 28.42
N ALA A 36 -13.67 5.09 29.42
CA ALA A 36 -13.00 4.93 30.69
C ALA A 36 -11.68 4.15 30.47
N PRO A 37 -10.57 4.48 31.16
CA PRO A 37 -9.33 3.73 31.06
C PRO A 37 -9.45 2.45 31.90
N GLY A 38 -10.13 1.45 31.35
CA GLY A 38 -10.04 0.07 31.81
C GLY A 38 -8.93 -0.64 31.06
N LYS A 39 -8.15 -1.50 31.73
CA LYS A 39 -7.23 -2.45 31.07
C LYS A 39 -8.03 -3.19 30.00
N ASN A 40 -7.84 -2.85 28.73
CA ASN A 40 -8.52 -3.54 27.64
C ASN A 40 -8.00 -4.99 27.61
N PRO A 41 -8.82 -6.01 27.90
CA PRO A 41 -8.43 -7.37 27.55
C PRO A 41 -8.14 -7.39 26.05
N THR A 42 -7.04 -8.02 25.65
CA THR A 42 -6.63 -8.16 24.25
C THR A 42 -7.83 -8.66 23.45
N VAL A 43 -8.45 -7.80 22.64
CA VAL A 43 -9.60 -8.18 21.83
C VAL A 43 -9.10 -9.15 20.77
N VAL A 44 -9.33 -10.44 21.00
CA VAL A 44 -9.07 -11.49 20.02
C VAL A 44 -9.99 -11.23 18.83
N LEU A 45 -9.39 -10.98 17.66
CA LEU A 45 -10.19 -10.88 16.43
C LEU A 45 -10.69 -12.29 16.06
N PRO A 46 -11.92 -12.41 15.53
CA PRO A 46 -12.36 -13.65 14.93
C PRO A 46 -11.36 -14.13 13.87
N ALA A 47 -11.20 -15.45 13.75
CA ALA A 47 -10.40 -16.04 12.69
C ALA A 47 -10.89 -15.59 11.31
N SER A 48 -9.96 -15.44 10.36
CA SER A 48 -10.33 -15.19 8.96
C SER A 48 -11.18 -16.34 8.44
N VAL A 49 -12.20 -16.03 7.63
CA VAL A 49 -13.04 -17.04 6.96
C VAL A 49 -12.34 -17.65 5.73
N THR A 50 -11.17 -17.12 5.35
CA THR A 50 -10.33 -17.64 4.26
C THR A 50 -9.00 -18.16 4.79
N ALA A 51 -8.47 -19.21 4.14
CA ALA A 51 -7.18 -19.81 4.48
C ALA A 51 -6.09 -19.27 3.55
N GLY A 52 -5.33 -18.27 4.00
CA GLY A 52 -4.21 -17.69 3.27
C GLY A 52 -2.88 -17.80 4.03
N SER A 53 -1.77 -17.71 3.29
CA SER A 53 -0.41 -17.60 3.83
C SER A 53 0.24 -16.33 3.31
N VAL A 54 0.78 -15.52 4.23
CA VAL A 54 1.42 -14.24 3.93
C VAL A 54 2.93 -14.38 4.15
N VAL A 55 3.72 -14.06 3.12
CA VAL A 55 5.16 -13.81 3.28
C VAL A 55 5.42 -12.32 3.09
N GLN A 56 6.09 -11.68 4.04
CA GLN A 56 6.52 -10.29 3.96
C GLN A 56 8.03 -10.27 3.77
N VAL A 57 8.54 -9.47 2.85
CA VAL A 57 9.98 -9.29 2.66
C VAL A 57 10.29 -7.80 2.76
N VAL A 58 11.10 -7.43 3.74
CA VAL A 58 11.45 -6.05 4.06
C VAL A 58 12.96 -5.88 4.22
N ALA A 59 13.44 -4.66 4.03
CA ALA A 59 14.86 -4.35 4.11
C ALA A 59 15.39 -4.47 5.54
N HIS A 60 14.76 -3.78 6.51
CA HIS A 60 15.26 -3.65 7.88
C HIS A 60 14.27 -4.15 8.95
N PRO A 61 14.77 -4.53 10.14
CA PRO A 61 13.94 -4.86 11.30
C PRO A 61 13.16 -3.64 11.84
N ASP A 62 11.95 -3.38 11.37
CA ASP A 62 10.97 -2.36 11.84
C ASP A 62 10.08 -1.87 10.69
N ASP A 63 10.57 -2.01 9.46
CA ASP A 63 9.88 -1.59 8.24
C ASP A 63 8.45 -2.12 8.13
N ASP A 64 8.23 -3.36 8.53
CA ASP A 64 6.92 -3.99 8.57
C ASP A 64 6.03 -3.42 9.70
N LEU A 65 6.63 -3.06 10.84
CA LEU A 65 5.94 -2.36 11.92
C LEU A 65 5.52 -0.95 11.51
N PHE A 66 6.37 -0.22 10.78
CA PHE A 66 6.10 1.15 10.34
C PHE A 66 5.24 1.23 9.08
N PHE A 67 5.38 0.34 8.11
CA PHE A 67 4.79 0.52 6.78
C PHE A 67 3.73 -0.53 6.42
N MET A 68 3.72 -1.69 7.09
CA MET A 68 2.74 -2.76 6.82
C MET A 68 1.68 -2.92 7.92
N ASN A 69 1.81 -2.29 9.08
CA ASN A 69 0.73 -2.21 10.07
C ASN A 69 -0.32 -1.13 9.71
N PRO A 70 -1.63 -1.43 9.85
CA PRO A 70 -2.19 -2.55 10.63
C PRO A 70 -2.31 -3.91 9.91
N ASP A 71 -2.10 -4.04 8.60
CA ASP A 71 -2.30 -5.32 7.88
C ASP A 71 -1.50 -6.49 8.49
N LEU A 72 -0.29 -6.25 8.99
CA LEU A 72 0.49 -7.23 9.74
C LEU A 72 -0.24 -7.69 11.02
N SER A 73 -0.57 -6.77 11.93
CA SER A 73 -1.26 -7.11 13.18
C SER A 73 -2.64 -7.75 12.97
N ARG A 74 -3.34 -7.43 11.87
CA ARG A 74 -4.64 -8.06 11.54
C ARG A 74 -4.46 -9.48 11.02
N SER A 75 -3.44 -9.74 10.19
CA SER A 75 -3.09 -11.10 9.77
C SER A 75 -2.71 -11.99 10.96
N LEU A 76 -1.86 -11.50 11.88
CA LEU A 76 -1.45 -12.24 13.08
C LEU A 76 -2.65 -12.57 14.00
N ARG A 77 -3.48 -11.57 14.32
CA ARG A 77 -4.63 -11.74 15.24
C ARG A 77 -5.76 -12.59 14.66
N SER A 78 -5.91 -12.63 13.35
CA SER A 78 -6.89 -13.49 12.66
C SER A 78 -6.41 -14.93 12.45
N GLY A 79 -5.18 -15.25 12.89
CA GLY A 79 -4.60 -16.59 12.75
C GLY A 79 -4.08 -16.93 11.36
N THR A 80 -3.96 -15.95 10.46
CA THR A 80 -3.32 -16.13 9.15
C THR A 80 -1.87 -16.54 9.34
N GLN A 81 -1.36 -17.47 8.53
CA GLN A 81 0.07 -17.80 8.56
C GLN A 81 0.88 -16.59 8.08
N VAL A 82 1.88 -16.18 8.85
CA VAL A 82 2.72 -15.02 8.54
C VAL A 82 4.19 -15.39 8.71
N THR A 83 4.96 -15.18 7.65
CA THR A 83 6.43 -15.21 7.71
C THR A 83 6.95 -13.85 7.28
N THR A 84 7.87 -13.27 8.05
CA THR A 84 8.55 -12.01 7.68
C THR A 84 10.04 -12.25 7.51
N ALA A 85 10.55 -11.97 6.32
CA ALA A 85 11.95 -12.07 5.97
C ALA A 85 12.60 -10.68 5.93
N TYR A 86 13.67 -10.51 6.70
CA TYR A 86 14.47 -9.30 6.76
C TYR A 86 15.74 -9.49 5.93
N LEU A 87 15.95 -8.61 4.94
CA LEU A 87 17.08 -8.71 4.03
C LEU A 87 18.39 -8.33 4.72
N THR A 88 18.41 -7.21 5.45
CA THR A 88 19.60 -6.69 6.13
C THR A 88 19.50 -6.89 7.64
N SER A 89 20.63 -6.79 8.33
CA SER A 89 20.68 -6.82 9.80
C SER A 89 20.24 -5.50 10.44
N GLY A 90 20.05 -4.44 9.63
CA GLY A 90 19.66 -3.13 10.14
C GLY A 90 20.69 -2.52 11.09
N GLU A 91 21.98 -2.74 10.85
CA GLU A 91 23.01 -2.40 11.82
C GLU A 91 23.37 -0.91 11.86
N SER A 92 22.93 -0.11 10.88
CA SER A 92 23.10 1.34 10.84
C SER A 92 24.54 1.80 11.24
N ASP A 93 24.65 2.79 12.12
CA ASP A 93 25.93 3.25 12.72
C ASP A 93 26.45 2.36 13.87
N GLY A 94 25.69 1.35 14.31
CA GLY A 94 26.03 0.44 15.40
C GLY A 94 25.78 0.93 16.83
N ARG A 95 25.14 2.06 17.08
CA ARG A 95 24.87 2.56 18.44
C ARG A 95 23.43 2.29 18.87
N ASN A 96 23.22 1.66 20.04
CA ASN A 96 21.87 1.41 20.58
C ASN A 96 21.47 2.47 21.61
N GLU A 97 21.26 3.70 21.16
CA GLU A 97 21.02 4.86 22.03
C GLU A 97 19.77 5.64 21.59
N ALA A 98 18.95 6.03 22.56
CA ALA A 98 17.81 6.89 22.37
C ALA A 98 18.20 8.37 22.47
N HIS A 99 17.68 9.16 21.53
CA HIS A 99 17.81 10.62 21.52
C HIS A 99 16.43 11.28 21.39
N GLY A 100 16.19 12.36 22.14
CA GLY A 100 14.99 13.19 22.03
C GLY A 100 14.51 13.77 23.36
N ASP A 101 13.39 14.50 23.32
CA ASP A 101 12.85 15.18 24.51
C ASP A 101 12.38 14.21 25.60
N ALA A 102 12.00 12.98 25.21
CA ALA A 102 11.47 11.95 26.11
C ALA A 102 12.50 10.91 26.57
N ALA A 103 13.68 10.84 25.94
CA ALA A 103 14.72 9.86 26.26
C ALA A 103 16.11 10.37 25.84
N SER A 104 17.10 10.18 26.70
CA SER A 104 18.50 10.52 26.43
C SER A 104 19.38 9.43 27.03
N ASP A 105 19.97 8.62 26.16
CA ASP A 105 20.97 7.63 26.56
C ASP A 105 22.37 8.22 26.45
N PRO A 106 23.33 7.77 27.29
CA PRO A 106 24.73 8.15 27.11
C PRO A 106 25.25 7.64 25.76
N GLU A 107 26.19 8.37 25.14
CA GLU A 107 26.82 7.95 23.90
C GLU A 107 27.48 6.57 24.09
N GLN A 108 27.13 5.63 23.22
CA GLN A 108 27.68 4.28 23.22
C GLN A 108 28.72 4.09 22.11
N PRO A 109 29.73 3.22 22.32
CA PRO A 109 30.60 2.82 21.23
C PRO A 109 29.78 2.10 20.15
N ALA A 110 30.16 2.32 18.89
CA ALA A 110 29.53 1.62 17.77
C ALA A 110 29.83 0.11 17.82
N ASP A 111 28.79 -0.70 17.99
CA ASP A 111 28.80 -2.15 17.86
C ASP A 111 27.61 -2.62 17.02
N ARG A 112 27.89 -2.87 15.75
CA ARG A 112 26.90 -3.29 14.76
C ARG A 112 26.28 -4.65 15.06
N ALA A 113 27.02 -5.57 15.66
CA ALA A 113 26.54 -6.91 15.93
C ALA A 113 25.54 -6.90 17.10
N HIS A 114 25.86 -6.16 18.17
CA HIS A 114 24.99 -6.01 19.33
C HIS A 114 23.79 -5.13 19.03
N TYR A 115 23.96 -4.01 18.31
CA TYR A 115 22.82 -3.17 17.92
C TYR A 115 21.82 -3.94 17.04
N ALA A 116 22.30 -4.70 16.04
CA ALA A 116 21.42 -5.53 15.22
C ALA A 116 20.72 -6.64 16.03
N GLU A 117 21.39 -7.28 16.99
CA GLU A 117 20.72 -8.23 17.91
C GLU A 117 19.62 -7.54 18.73
N ALA A 118 19.87 -6.34 19.25
CA ALA A 118 18.87 -5.59 20.01
C ALA A 118 17.60 -5.35 19.19
N ARG A 119 17.74 -4.96 17.92
CA ARG A 119 16.61 -4.80 17.00
C ARG A 119 15.87 -6.12 16.77
N GLN A 120 16.57 -7.23 16.56
CA GLN A 120 15.94 -8.57 16.44
C GLN A 120 15.15 -8.95 17.69
N ASN A 121 15.67 -8.63 18.88
CA ASN A 121 14.98 -8.84 20.16
C ASN A 121 13.70 -8.01 20.24
N GLY A 122 13.75 -6.75 19.83
CA GLY A 122 12.58 -5.87 19.75
C GLY A 122 11.50 -6.41 18.81
N ILE A 123 11.89 -6.91 17.62
CA ILE A 123 10.93 -7.49 16.66
C ILE A 123 10.26 -8.73 17.23
N ARG A 124 11.03 -9.68 17.79
CA ARG A 124 10.49 -10.88 18.44
C ARG A 124 9.43 -10.51 19.48
N SER A 125 9.65 -9.44 20.22
CA SER A 125 8.77 -8.96 21.28
C SER A 125 7.51 -8.28 20.74
N ALA A 126 7.65 -7.43 19.72
CA ALA A 126 6.51 -6.79 19.07
C ALA A 126 5.61 -7.81 18.35
N TYR A 127 6.20 -8.81 17.70
CA TYR A 127 5.46 -9.92 17.07
C TYR A 127 4.74 -10.78 18.09
N ALA A 128 5.43 -11.16 19.18
CA ALA A 128 4.82 -11.88 20.29
C ALA A 128 3.62 -11.11 20.86
N GLN A 129 3.77 -9.81 21.13
CA GLN A 129 2.68 -8.96 21.59
C GLN A 129 1.52 -8.91 20.59
N MET A 130 1.78 -8.72 19.29
CA MET A 130 0.73 -8.71 18.27
C MET A 130 -0.02 -10.04 18.16
N ALA A 131 0.69 -11.16 18.27
CA ALA A 131 0.15 -12.49 18.01
C ALA A 131 -0.50 -13.16 19.23
N THR A 132 0.01 -12.91 20.43
CA THR A 132 -0.43 -13.57 21.68
C THR A 132 -0.97 -12.60 22.73
N GLY A 133 -0.71 -11.29 22.58
CA GLY A 133 -0.95 -10.29 23.62
C GLY A 133 0.14 -10.27 24.69
N ASP A 134 1.16 -11.11 24.58
CA ASP A 134 2.27 -11.23 25.53
C ASP A 134 3.60 -11.12 24.80
N ARG A 135 4.31 -10.00 25.01
CA ARG A 135 5.62 -9.74 24.41
C ARG A 135 6.71 -10.73 24.80
N THR A 136 6.51 -11.49 25.89
CA THR A 136 7.51 -12.43 26.43
C THR A 136 7.36 -13.85 25.89
N SER A 137 6.38 -14.08 25.00
CA SER A 137 6.18 -15.40 24.39
C SER A 137 7.44 -15.89 23.69
N ALA A 138 7.84 -17.13 24.01
CA ALA A 138 9.13 -17.67 23.63
C ALA A 138 9.24 -18.02 22.14
N TRP A 139 10.46 -17.91 21.63
CA TRP A 139 10.81 -18.21 20.24
C TRP A 139 11.82 -19.36 20.18
N GLN A 140 11.59 -20.29 19.26
CA GLN A 140 12.58 -21.28 18.88
C GLN A 140 13.45 -20.70 17.76
N ARG A 141 14.75 -20.57 18.00
CA ARG A 141 15.72 -20.02 17.04
C ARG A 141 16.50 -21.14 16.38
N THR A 142 16.56 -21.16 15.06
CA THR A 142 17.23 -22.21 14.27
C THR A 142 18.03 -21.62 13.11
N VAL A 143 18.82 -22.46 12.43
CA VAL A 143 19.58 -22.07 11.24
C VAL A 143 19.16 -22.95 10.08
N VAL A 144 18.88 -22.34 8.93
CA VAL A 144 18.59 -23.05 7.68
C VAL A 144 19.58 -22.63 6.59
N PRO A 145 19.99 -23.54 5.69
CA PRO A 145 20.67 -23.14 4.47
C PRO A 145 19.69 -22.38 3.56
N THR A 146 20.20 -21.41 2.81
CA THR A 146 19.40 -20.72 1.78
C THR A 146 19.64 -21.33 0.41
N ALA A 147 18.67 -21.22 -0.50
CA ALA A 147 18.86 -21.63 -1.89
C ALA A 147 19.94 -20.81 -2.63
N GLY A 148 20.32 -19.64 -2.10
CA GLY A 148 21.46 -18.84 -2.57
C GLY A 148 22.84 -19.34 -2.10
N GLY A 149 22.91 -20.41 -1.29
CA GLY A 149 24.17 -20.99 -0.79
C GLY A 149 24.69 -20.40 0.52
N GLY A 150 23.93 -19.50 1.15
CA GLY A 150 24.25 -18.92 2.45
C GLY A 150 23.44 -19.55 3.58
N ARG A 151 23.23 -18.80 4.66
CA ARG A 151 22.44 -19.24 5.82
C ARG A 151 21.44 -18.16 6.23
N ALA A 152 20.33 -18.59 6.81
CA ALA A 152 19.38 -17.72 7.48
C ALA A 152 19.14 -18.20 8.91
N GLU A 153 18.97 -17.27 9.83
CA GLU A 153 18.36 -17.56 11.12
C GLU A 153 16.84 -17.58 10.95
N VAL A 154 16.17 -18.56 11.54
CA VAL A 154 14.71 -18.69 11.52
C VAL A 154 14.20 -18.78 12.95
N ASP A 155 13.32 -17.85 13.31
CA ASP A 155 12.66 -17.81 14.60
C ASP A 155 11.20 -18.21 14.44
N ILE A 156 10.78 -19.22 15.21
CA ILE A 156 9.42 -19.75 15.22
C ILE A 156 8.78 -19.40 16.57
N LEU A 157 7.64 -18.71 16.55
CA LEU A 157 6.94 -18.36 17.78
C LEU A 157 6.30 -19.62 18.38
N ILE A 158 6.76 -20.07 19.55
CA ILE A 158 6.35 -21.38 20.11
C ILE A 158 4.84 -21.42 20.37
N ALA A 159 4.27 -20.33 20.88
CA ALA A 159 2.84 -20.23 21.17
C ALA A 159 1.95 -20.17 19.91
N LYS A 160 2.52 -19.79 18.75
CA LYS A 160 1.85 -19.64 17.45
C LYS A 160 2.81 -20.03 16.32
N PRO A 161 3.09 -21.33 16.09
CA PRO A 161 4.11 -21.77 15.13
C PRO A 161 3.86 -21.36 13.66
N GLN A 162 2.66 -20.87 13.34
CA GLN A 162 2.37 -20.24 12.05
C GLN A 162 2.98 -18.84 11.88
N VAL A 163 3.64 -18.29 12.91
CA VAL A 163 4.32 -16.98 12.89
C VAL A 163 5.84 -17.21 12.91
N ASN A 164 6.51 -16.77 11.84
CA ASN A 164 7.93 -17.03 11.63
C ASN A 164 8.68 -15.74 11.25
N LEU A 165 9.91 -15.60 11.70
CA LEU A 165 10.84 -14.54 11.28
C LEU A 165 12.05 -15.18 10.61
N VAL A 166 12.51 -14.61 9.50
CA VAL A 166 13.66 -15.10 8.73
C VAL A 166 14.67 -13.97 8.58
N TRP A 167 15.90 -14.21 9.01
CA TRP A 167 16.97 -13.20 8.98
C TRP A 167 18.02 -13.61 7.95
N LEU A 168 18.09 -12.87 6.82
CA LEU A 168 19.14 -13.06 5.81
C LEU A 168 20.46 -12.35 6.18
N MET A 169 20.40 -11.41 7.12
CA MET A 169 21.54 -10.77 7.76
C MET A 169 22.55 -10.13 6.82
N LEU A 170 22.12 -9.46 5.75
CA LEU A 170 23.05 -8.71 4.88
C LEU A 170 23.43 -7.36 5.47
N ARG A 171 24.59 -6.82 5.04
CA ARG A 171 24.97 -5.46 5.40
C ARG A 171 23.96 -4.45 4.87
N GLU A 172 23.54 -3.53 5.74
CA GLU A 172 22.77 -2.34 5.38
C GLU A 172 23.65 -1.35 4.61
N ALA A 173 23.04 -0.49 3.79
CA ALA A 173 23.69 0.67 3.18
C ALA A 173 24.23 1.69 4.20
N ARG A 174 23.67 1.71 5.42
CA ARG A 174 24.00 2.62 6.54
C ARG A 174 23.75 4.09 6.26
N THR A 175 23.18 4.40 5.10
CA THR A 175 22.77 5.75 4.70
C THR A 175 21.47 5.64 3.94
N THR A 176 20.62 6.67 4.05
CA THR A 176 19.30 6.65 3.42
C THR A 176 19.34 6.74 1.90
N GLY A 177 20.35 7.38 1.31
CA GLY A 177 20.44 7.53 -0.13
C GLY A 177 21.81 7.92 -0.69
N GLU A 178 22.84 8.02 0.16
CA GLU A 178 24.20 8.21 -0.33
C GLU A 178 24.66 6.97 -1.10
N ASP A 179 25.56 7.18 -2.05
CA ASP A 179 25.98 6.11 -2.94
C ASP A 179 27.05 5.23 -2.28
N THR A 180 26.61 4.24 -1.52
CA THR A 180 27.44 3.27 -0.79
C THR A 180 27.53 1.94 -1.55
N PRO A 181 28.70 1.55 -2.09
CA PRO A 181 28.83 0.30 -2.87
C PRO A 181 28.44 -0.96 -2.10
N GLU A 182 28.84 -1.07 -0.83
CA GLU A 182 28.50 -2.20 0.06
C GLU A 182 27.04 -2.10 0.53
N SER A 183 26.10 -2.40 -0.36
CA SER A 183 24.66 -2.30 -0.10
C SER A 183 23.83 -3.12 -1.10
N LEU A 184 22.52 -3.25 -0.85
CA LEU A 184 21.58 -3.82 -1.82
C LEU A 184 21.57 -3.02 -3.13
N ARG A 185 21.71 -1.67 -3.05
CA ARG A 185 21.85 -0.81 -4.23
C ARG A 185 23.09 -1.15 -5.04
N GLY A 186 24.24 -1.28 -4.39
CA GLY A 186 25.49 -1.59 -5.07
C GLY A 186 25.47 -2.98 -5.70
N LEU A 187 24.92 -3.98 -5.00
CA LEU A 187 24.75 -5.33 -5.53
C LEU A 187 23.80 -5.36 -6.73
N TRP A 188 22.64 -4.71 -6.64
CA TRP A 188 21.67 -4.64 -7.74
C TRP A 188 22.27 -4.02 -9.00
N ASN A 189 23.05 -2.95 -8.80
CA ASN A 189 23.69 -2.19 -9.86
C ASN A 189 25.01 -2.80 -10.35
N GLY A 190 25.43 -3.96 -9.82
CA GLY A 190 26.68 -4.62 -10.21
C GLY A 190 27.95 -3.85 -9.82
N ARG A 191 27.88 -2.95 -8.84
CA ARG A 191 29.04 -2.20 -8.32
C ARG A 191 29.94 -3.04 -7.43
N ILE A 192 29.35 -4.07 -6.81
CA ILE A 192 30.05 -5.12 -6.08
C ILE A 192 29.62 -6.48 -6.65
N PRO A 193 30.51 -7.48 -6.68
CA PRO A 193 30.17 -8.80 -7.19
C PRO A 193 29.31 -9.62 -6.22
N ALA A 194 29.46 -9.37 -4.91
CA ALA A 194 28.71 -10.02 -3.84
C ALA A 194 28.59 -9.09 -2.63
N LEU A 195 27.51 -9.23 -1.87
CA LEU A 195 27.27 -8.51 -0.61
C LEU A 195 27.44 -9.46 0.57
N ASP A 196 28.29 -9.08 1.51
CA ASP A 196 28.58 -9.83 2.73
C ASP A 196 27.44 -9.79 3.76
N SER A 197 27.41 -10.83 4.60
CA SER A 197 26.60 -10.87 5.81
C SER A 197 27.13 -9.95 6.92
N GLN A 198 26.23 -9.36 7.70
CA GLN A 198 26.46 -8.71 8.99
C GLN A 198 25.83 -9.58 10.10
N LEU A 199 26.57 -10.53 10.66
CA LEU A 199 26.05 -11.38 11.73
C LEU A 199 25.77 -10.55 13.00
N THR A 200 24.68 -10.91 13.71
CA THR A 200 24.34 -10.35 15.03
C THR A 200 25.05 -11.13 16.13
N SER A 201 25.33 -10.52 17.29
CA SER A 201 26.16 -11.15 18.34
C SER A 201 25.58 -12.47 18.86
N GLY A 202 24.26 -12.55 19.04
CA GLY A 202 23.56 -13.71 19.55
C GLY A 202 23.01 -14.67 18.49
N THR A 203 23.31 -14.51 17.19
CA THR A 203 22.78 -15.39 16.15
C THR A 203 23.31 -16.84 16.26
N PRO A 204 22.50 -17.88 16.00
CA PRO A 204 22.99 -19.24 15.89
C PRO A 204 23.82 -19.48 14.61
N VAL A 205 23.83 -18.55 13.64
CA VAL A 205 24.71 -18.63 12.46
C VAL A 205 26.15 -18.31 12.84
N LYS A 206 27.08 -19.26 12.66
CA LYS A 206 28.47 -19.11 13.14
C LYS A 206 29.50 -18.76 12.06
N GLN A 207 29.14 -18.89 10.79
CA GLN A 207 30.02 -18.62 9.66
C GLN A 207 29.40 -17.51 8.80
N GLY A 208 30.22 -16.49 8.51
CA GLY A 208 29.83 -15.46 7.55
C GLY A 208 29.67 -16.03 6.15
N PHE A 209 28.88 -15.35 5.33
CA PHE A 209 28.61 -15.69 3.94
C PHE A 209 28.40 -14.41 3.13
N SER A 210 28.32 -14.55 1.81
CA SER A 210 27.96 -13.45 0.91
C SER A 210 27.07 -13.95 -0.20
N TYR A 211 26.33 -13.04 -0.84
CA TYR A 211 25.50 -13.35 -1.99
C TYR A 211 25.88 -12.47 -3.18
N THR A 212 26.04 -13.09 -4.35
CA THR A 212 25.89 -12.38 -5.61
C THR A 212 24.43 -11.93 -5.81
N LYS A 213 24.18 -11.08 -6.81
CA LYS A 213 22.81 -10.66 -7.18
C LYS A 213 21.89 -11.88 -7.40
N ASP A 214 22.32 -12.85 -8.19
CA ASP A 214 21.53 -14.04 -8.50
C ASP A 214 21.33 -14.94 -7.27
N GLN A 215 22.37 -15.10 -6.45
CA GLN A 215 22.24 -15.88 -5.22
C GLN A 215 21.27 -15.25 -4.23
N LEU A 216 21.21 -13.92 -4.11
CA LEU A 216 20.22 -13.25 -3.28
C LEU A 216 18.79 -13.44 -3.82
N ILE A 217 18.60 -13.33 -5.15
CA ILE A 217 17.31 -13.63 -5.80
C ILE A 217 16.87 -15.06 -5.45
N GLN A 218 17.78 -16.02 -5.56
CA GLN A 218 17.51 -17.43 -5.23
C GLN A 218 17.25 -17.64 -3.74
N ALA A 219 17.98 -16.96 -2.85
CA ALA A 219 17.74 -17.04 -1.41
C ALA A 219 16.32 -16.55 -1.05
N ILE A 220 15.86 -15.44 -1.63
CA ILE A 220 14.49 -14.93 -1.41
C ILE A 220 13.46 -15.88 -2.03
N ALA A 221 13.68 -16.36 -3.26
CA ALA A 221 12.78 -17.32 -3.91
C ALA A 221 12.65 -18.63 -3.11
N GLY A 222 13.74 -19.10 -2.48
CA GLY A 222 13.72 -20.26 -1.59
C GLY A 222 12.90 -20.03 -0.31
N VAL A 223 12.87 -18.80 0.23
CA VAL A 223 11.94 -18.45 1.32
C VAL A 223 10.49 -18.54 0.82
N LEU A 224 10.19 -18.03 -0.38
CA LEU A 224 8.85 -18.13 -0.96
C LEU A 224 8.45 -19.59 -1.19
N GLU A 225 9.35 -20.44 -1.68
CA GLU A 225 9.11 -21.86 -1.88
C GLU A 225 8.82 -22.59 -0.57
N GLN A 226 9.59 -22.30 0.49
CA GLN A 226 9.45 -22.93 1.79
C GLN A 226 8.10 -22.60 2.45
N TYR A 227 7.66 -21.34 2.38
CA TYR A 227 6.46 -20.87 3.09
C TYR A 227 5.20 -20.80 2.21
N ARG A 228 5.34 -21.02 0.90
CA ARG A 228 4.26 -21.18 -0.08
C ARG A 228 3.16 -20.09 0.05
N PRO A 229 3.51 -18.81 -0.06
CA PRO A 229 2.55 -17.73 0.15
C PRO A 229 1.45 -17.73 -0.91
N THR A 230 0.25 -17.34 -0.50
CA THR A 230 -0.83 -16.87 -1.38
C THR A 230 -0.82 -15.33 -1.48
N THR A 231 -0.19 -14.64 -0.54
CA THR A 231 0.06 -13.19 -0.62
C THR A 231 1.50 -12.87 -0.23
N ILE A 232 2.16 -12.05 -1.04
CA ILE A 232 3.50 -11.52 -0.77
C ILE A 232 3.39 -10.02 -0.49
N ARG A 233 4.01 -9.53 0.59
CA ARG A 233 4.09 -8.11 0.91
C ARG A 233 5.53 -7.61 0.76
N MET A 234 5.70 -6.44 0.17
CA MET A 234 7.02 -5.82 -0.03
C MET A 234 6.95 -4.28 0.06
N GLN A 235 8.10 -3.63 0.19
CA GLN A 235 8.23 -2.18 0.11
C GLN A 235 8.09 -1.68 -1.34
N ASP A 236 8.08 -0.36 -1.56
CA ASP A 236 7.95 0.23 -2.90
C ASP A 236 9.27 0.16 -3.70
N PRO A 237 9.32 -0.52 -4.85
CA PRO A 237 10.51 -0.58 -5.71
C PRO A 237 10.75 0.71 -6.52
N THR A 238 9.83 1.67 -6.45
CA THR A 238 9.78 2.88 -7.28
C THR A 238 9.27 4.12 -6.50
N PRO A 239 9.90 4.46 -5.36
CA PRO A 239 9.36 5.47 -4.45
C PRO A 239 9.36 6.90 -5.02
N GLY A 240 10.17 7.18 -6.03
CA GLY A 240 10.34 8.50 -6.64
C GLY A 240 11.51 9.28 -6.03
N ARG A 241 11.58 10.55 -6.41
CA ARG A 241 12.59 11.51 -5.93
C ARG A 241 11.93 12.80 -5.44
N TYR A 242 12.54 13.45 -4.46
CA TYR A 242 12.17 14.81 -4.11
C TYR A 242 12.66 15.77 -5.20
N GLY A 243 11.78 16.64 -5.70
CA GLY A 243 12.11 17.57 -6.79
C GLY A 243 13.19 18.59 -6.44
N GLU A 244 13.30 18.96 -5.17
CA GLU A 244 14.22 19.99 -4.66
C GLU A 244 15.69 19.55 -4.62
N ASN A 245 15.96 18.27 -4.34
CA ASN A 245 17.32 17.77 -4.08
C ASN A 245 17.65 16.46 -4.82
N GLY A 246 16.71 15.89 -5.56
CA GLY A 246 16.89 14.65 -6.33
C GLY A 246 17.09 13.38 -5.49
N ARG A 247 17.05 13.46 -4.16
CA ARG A 247 17.19 12.29 -3.28
C ARG A 247 15.97 11.38 -3.44
N PHE A 248 16.17 10.09 -3.19
CA PHE A 248 15.05 9.16 -3.09
C PHE A 248 14.10 9.62 -1.99
N THR A 249 12.80 9.43 -2.22
CA THR A 249 11.74 9.71 -1.23
C THR A 249 11.66 8.64 -0.14
N ASP A 250 12.40 7.54 -0.31
CA ASP A 250 12.49 6.41 0.60
C ASP A 250 13.95 5.99 0.82
N HIS A 251 14.18 5.08 1.78
CA HIS A 251 15.50 4.50 2.01
C HIS A 251 15.94 3.67 0.80
N GLN A 252 17.21 3.76 0.40
CA GLN A 252 17.73 3.04 -0.76
C GLN A 252 17.58 1.51 -0.62
N ASP A 253 17.82 0.95 0.56
CA ASP A 253 17.61 -0.49 0.77
C ASP A 253 16.13 -0.91 0.67
N HIS A 254 15.16 -0.03 0.98
CA HIS A 254 13.74 -0.34 0.76
C HIS A 254 13.47 -0.53 -0.73
N MET A 255 13.92 0.45 -1.52
CA MET A 255 13.74 0.47 -2.98
C MET A 255 14.44 -0.72 -3.65
N TYR A 256 15.72 -0.93 -3.38
CA TYR A 256 16.48 -2.00 -4.05
C TYR A 256 16.17 -3.37 -3.47
N GLY A 257 15.85 -3.48 -2.17
CA GLY A 257 15.31 -4.70 -1.57
C GLY A 257 14.00 -5.12 -2.25
N ALA A 258 13.06 -4.19 -2.45
CA ALA A 258 11.82 -4.48 -3.19
C ALA A 258 12.08 -4.92 -4.64
N ARG A 259 13.10 -4.38 -5.32
CA ARG A 259 13.50 -4.85 -6.66
C ARG A 259 14.06 -6.28 -6.65
N PHE A 260 14.82 -6.66 -5.63
CA PHE A 260 15.22 -8.06 -5.41
C PHE A 260 14.01 -8.96 -5.18
N VAL A 261 12.99 -8.49 -4.44
CA VAL A 261 11.74 -9.22 -4.27
C VAL A 261 11.00 -9.40 -5.60
N GLN A 262 10.91 -8.37 -6.46
CA GLN A 262 10.31 -8.50 -7.79
C GLN A 262 11.02 -9.55 -8.66
N ALA A 263 12.35 -9.59 -8.62
CA ALA A 263 13.11 -10.61 -9.33
C ALA A 263 12.90 -12.01 -8.74
N ALA A 264 12.83 -12.12 -7.40
CA ALA A 264 12.58 -13.37 -6.71
C ALA A 264 11.17 -13.92 -6.90
N THR A 265 10.14 -13.06 -6.98
CA THR A 265 8.77 -13.51 -7.30
C THR A 265 8.67 -14.00 -8.73
N THR A 266 9.41 -13.38 -9.67
CA THR A 266 9.52 -13.88 -11.05
C THR A 266 10.18 -15.27 -11.07
N ALA A 267 11.33 -15.42 -10.41
CA ALA A 267 12.02 -16.71 -10.29
C ALA A 267 11.13 -17.77 -9.63
N TYR A 268 10.46 -17.45 -8.53
CA TYR A 268 9.53 -18.35 -7.83
C TYR A 268 8.36 -18.78 -8.74
N ALA A 269 7.78 -17.83 -9.50
CA ALA A 269 6.68 -18.12 -10.41
C ALA A 269 7.06 -19.09 -11.53
N GLU A 270 8.29 -18.99 -12.04
CA GLU A 270 8.81 -19.76 -13.17
C GLU A 270 9.42 -21.11 -12.74
N GLN A 271 10.17 -21.14 -11.64
CA GLN A 271 11.00 -22.27 -11.24
C GLN A 271 10.25 -23.26 -10.35
N VAL A 272 9.28 -22.81 -9.55
CA VAL A 272 8.55 -23.66 -8.60
C VAL A 272 7.19 -24.03 -9.17
N GLN A 273 7.04 -25.28 -9.61
CA GLN A 273 5.81 -25.78 -10.25
C GLN A 273 4.71 -26.10 -9.24
N ARG A 274 5.06 -26.73 -8.11
CA ARG A 274 4.09 -27.12 -7.07
C ARG A 274 3.91 -26.00 -6.08
N ARG A 275 3.22 -24.93 -6.43
CA ARG A 275 2.92 -23.78 -5.53
C ARG A 275 1.46 -23.33 -5.66
N PRO A 276 0.89 -22.64 -4.65
CA PRO A 276 -0.35 -21.90 -4.87
C PRO A 276 -0.11 -20.71 -5.82
N HIS A 277 -1.20 -20.18 -6.39
CA HIS A 277 -1.17 -18.84 -6.97
C HIS A 277 -0.93 -17.81 -5.85
N PHE A 278 -0.26 -16.71 -6.19
CA PHE A 278 0.01 -15.65 -5.23
C PHE A 278 -0.25 -14.26 -5.80
N SER A 279 -0.69 -13.36 -4.92
CA SER A 279 -0.77 -11.92 -5.18
C SER A 279 0.40 -11.18 -4.51
N VAL A 280 0.66 -9.94 -4.95
CA VAL A 280 1.68 -9.07 -4.34
C VAL A 280 1.03 -7.76 -3.89
N GLN A 281 1.38 -7.29 -2.69
CA GLN A 281 1.02 -5.95 -2.18
C GLN A 281 2.28 -5.16 -1.87
N SER A 282 2.29 -3.89 -2.27
CA SER A 282 3.43 -2.98 -2.10
C SER A 282 3.06 -1.79 -1.23
N TYR A 283 3.94 -1.42 -0.30
CA TYR A 283 3.69 -0.43 0.75
C TYR A 283 4.65 0.76 0.63
N LEU A 284 4.11 1.97 0.84
CA LEU A 284 4.88 3.21 0.82
C LEU A 284 5.73 3.34 2.09
N GLY A 285 7.02 3.67 1.97
CA GLY A 285 7.92 3.90 3.10
C GLY A 285 7.98 5.36 3.58
N TYR A 286 9.18 5.96 3.60
CA TYR A 286 9.44 7.23 4.29
C TYR A 286 8.65 8.43 3.77
N HIS A 287 8.19 8.40 2.52
CA HIS A 287 7.38 9.48 1.96
C HIS A 287 6.10 9.76 2.77
N ASN A 288 5.60 8.76 3.53
CA ASN A 288 4.51 8.96 4.50
C ASN A 288 4.75 10.11 5.49
N SER A 289 6.01 10.44 5.81
CA SER A 289 6.35 11.53 6.76
C SER A 289 5.87 12.91 6.34
N THR A 290 5.69 13.12 5.03
CA THR A 290 5.31 14.41 4.44
C THR A 290 3.85 14.48 4.03
N LEU A 291 3.11 13.38 4.19
CA LEU A 291 1.71 13.27 3.79
C LEU A 291 0.80 13.49 4.99
N PRO A 292 -0.43 14.01 4.77
CA PRO A 292 -1.48 13.96 5.78
C PRO A 292 -1.64 12.54 6.33
N HIS A 293 -2.12 12.38 7.57
CA HIS A 293 -2.31 11.05 8.15
C HIS A 293 -3.30 10.21 7.30
N SER A 294 -3.28 8.87 7.43
CA SER A 294 -4.27 8.01 6.77
C SER A 294 -4.94 7.00 7.69
N LEU A 295 -4.51 6.93 8.96
CA LEU A 295 -5.10 6.08 9.97
C LEU A 295 -5.83 6.93 11.01
N ASP A 296 -6.95 6.39 11.51
CA ASP A 296 -7.62 6.97 12.66
C ASP A 296 -6.71 6.88 13.92
N PRO A 297 -6.90 7.77 14.91
CA PRO A 297 -6.07 7.82 16.10
C PRO A 297 -5.99 6.50 16.88
N GLN A 298 -7.07 5.71 16.94
CA GLN A 298 -7.06 4.45 17.68
C GLN A 298 -6.20 3.40 16.98
N THR A 299 -6.30 3.30 15.65
CA THR A 299 -5.46 2.41 14.85
C THR A 299 -3.99 2.85 14.89
N ALA A 300 -3.72 4.15 14.81
CA ALA A 300 -2.37 4.70 14.90
C ALA A 300 -1.75 4.48 16.29
N GLU A 301 -2.54 4.60 17.37
CA GLU A 301 -2.06 4.36 18.74
C GLU A 301 -1.74 2.88 18.96
N ALA A 302 -2.60 1.96 18.51
CA ALA A 302 -2.32 0.53 18.59
C ALA A 302 -1.05 0.14 17.81
N LYS A 303 -0.79 0.79 16.68
CA LYS A 303 0.46 0.62 15.93
C LYS A 303 1.66 1.17 16.71
N THR A 304 1.49 2.33 17.34
CA THR A 304 2.53 2.96 18.18
C THR A 304 2.84 2.13 19.43
N ASP A 305 1.86 1.42 20.01
CA ASP A 305 2.07 0.49 21.11
C ASP A 305 3.08 -0.63 20.76
N TYR A 306 2.94 -1.24 19.58
CA TYR A 306 3.90 -2.26 19.14
C TYR A 306 5.29 -1.67 18.91
N LEU A 307 5.35 -0.43 18.39
CA LEU A 307 6.61 0.29 18.21
C LEU A 307 7.26 0.65 19.54
N ARG A 308 6.50 0.97 20.59
CA ARG A 308 7.04 1.17 21.94
C ARG A 308 7.66 -0.11 22.53
N THR A 309 7.06 -1.26 22.26
CA THR A 309 7.64 -2.56 22.62
C THR A 309 8.91 -2.84 21.84
N TYR A 310 8.89 -2.65 20.51
CA TYR A 310 10.06 -2.79 19.66
C TYR A 310 11.20 -1.85 20.10
N ALA A 311 10.85 -0.63 20.49
CA ALA A 311 11.79 0.39 20.93
C ALA A 311 12.42 0.10 22.30
N TRP A 312 11.91 -0.90 23.02
CA TRP A 312 12.27 -1.17 24.41
C TRP A 312 12.20 0.12 25.26
N GLN A 313 11.10 0.85 25.09
CA GLN A 313 10.93 2.18 25.69
C GLN A 313 10.88 2.13 27.22
N ASP A 314 10.42 1.01 27.79
CA ASP A 314 10.27 0.82 29.24
C ASP A 314 11.53 0.33 29.95
N HIS A 315 12.60 0.02 29.21
CA HIS A 315 13.88 -0.50 29.72
C HIS A 315 13.79 -1.79 30.55
N GLN A 316 12.67 -2.51 30.52
CA GLN A 316 12.57 -3.76 31.28
C GLN A 316 13.37 -4.85 30.58
N ASP A 317 14.29 -5.50 31.29
CA ASP A 317 14.98 -6.67 30.76
C ASP A 317 14.06 -7.89 30.85
N TYR A 318 13.40 -8.20 29.74
CA TYR A 318 12.55 -9.38 29.58
C TYR A 318 13.16 -10.42 28.63
N CYS A 319 14.27 -10.10 27.98
CA CYS A 319 14.87 -10.94 26.94
C CYS A 319 16.19 -11.58 27.39
N GLY A 320 16.81 -11.09 28.48
CA GLY A 320 18.06 -11.60 29.04
C GLY A 320 19.26 -11.47 28.10
N SER A 321 19.19 -10.62 27.08
CA SER A 321 20.25 -10.42 26.10
C SER A 321 21.15 -9.25 26.53
N PRO A 322 22.48 -9.42 26.56
CA PRO A 322 23.40 -8.34 26.87
C PRO A 322 23.37 -7.21 25.82
N SER A 323 22.84 -7.50 24.63
CA SER A 323 22.64 -6.54 23.54
C SER A 323 21.46 -5.59 23.78
N GLY A 324 20.61 -5.88 24.78
CA GLY A 324 19.36 -5.15 25.05
C GLY A 324 18.16 -5.76 24.34
N CYS A 325 16.96 -5.34 24.74
CA CYS A 325 15.72 -5.98 24.30
C CYS A 325 14.98 -5.26 23.16
N GLY A 326 15.57 -4.22 22.58
CA GLY A 326 14.95 -3.49 21.49
C GLY A 326 15.81 -2.34 20.97
N ASP A 327 15.25 -1.64 20.00
CA ASP A 327 15.89 -0.54 19.29
C ASP A 327 15.70 0.78 20.02
N ARG A 328 16.72 1.21 20.75
CA ARG A 328 16.68 2.46 21.50
C ARG A 328 16.61 3.69 20.60
N LYS A 329 17.06 3.63 19.34
CA LYS A 329 17.04 4.80 18.45
C LYS A 329 15.63 5.33 18.19
N VAL A 330 14.65 4.45 18.22
CA VAL A 330 13.24 4.82 18.05
C VAL A 330 12.53 5.13 19.37
N ALA A 331 13.14 4.88 20.54
CA ALA A 331 12.49 5.07 21.84
C ALA A 331 12.17 6.53 22.17
N GLY A 332 12.99 7.48 21.68
CA GLY A 332 12.74 8.91 21.83
C GLY A 332 11.54 9.41 21.00
N ASN A 333 11.20 8.71 19.92
CA ASN A 333 10.02 8.99 19.11
C ASN A 333 9.47 7.71 18.43
N PRO A 334 8.67 6.89 19.14
CA PRO A 334 8.13 5.64 18.62
C PRO A 334 7.16 5.81 17.45
N THR A 335 6.68 7.02 17.20
CA THR A 335 5.85 7.31 16.01
C THR A 335 6.69 7.44 14.73
N GLY A 336 8.01 7.44 14.86
CA GLY A 336 8.95 7.79 13.80
C GLY A 336 8.76 9.23 13.36
N ARG A 337 9.10 9.54 12.11
CA ARG A 337 8.83 10.87 11.52
C ARG A 337 7.40 10.94 10.97
N ASN A 338 6.40 10.75 11.82
CA ASN A 338 4.97 10.59 11.46
C ASN A 338 4.62 9.30 10.68
N TRP A 339 5.54 8.33 10.58
CA TRP A 339 5.30 7.08 9.84
C TRP A 339 4.21 6.21 10.47
N ALA A 340 4.12 6.18 11.81
CA ALA A 340 3.11 5.41 12.51
C ALA A 340 1.66 5.89 12.27
N GLN A 341 1.48 7.11 11.75
CA GLN A 341 0.16 7.73 11.53
C GLN A 341 -0.51 7.27 10.22
N SER A 342 0.16 6.45 9.42
CA SER A 342 -0.30 6.13 8.07
C SER A 342 -0.03 4.69 7.67
N LEU A 343 -0.85 4.20 6.73
CA LEU A 343 -0.58 3.07 5.84
C LEU A 343 -1.07 3.45 4.44
N ARG A 344 -0.25 3.18 3.42
CA ARG A 344 -0.58 3.42 2.01
C ARG A 344 -0.02 2.32 1.14
N TYR A 345 -0.85 1.84 0.21
CA TYR A 345 -0.40 0.96 -0.84
C TYR A 345 0.13 1.78 -2.02
N THR A 346 1.13 1.26 -2.73
CA THR A 346 1.68 1.93 -3.91
C THR A 346 1.12 1.36 -5.20
N ARG A 347 0.38 0.24 -5.13
CA ARG A 347 -0.19 -0.51 -6.25
C ARG A 347 -1.51 -1.17 -5.83
N ALA A 348 -2.32 -1.55 -6.83
CA ALA A 348 -3.61 -2.22 -6.65
C ALA A 348 -4.60 -1.51 -5.70
N ASP A 349 -4.55 -0.18 -5.62
CA ASP A 349 -5.35 0.63 -4.68
C ASP A 349 -6.49 1.41 -5.37
N ASN A 350 -7.01 0.87 -6.49
CA ASN A 350 -8.12 1.44 -7.24
C ASN A 350 -9.29 0.44 -7.39
N ALA A 351 -10.51 0.94 -7.55
CA ALA A 351 -11.74 0.14 -7.63
C ALA A 351 -12.18 -0.21 -9.08
N SER A 352 -11.34 0.07 -10.08
CA SER A 352 -11.73 0.04 -11.50
C SER A 352 -11.41 -1.29 -12.20
N TRP A 353 -11.33 -2.40 -11.47
CA TRP A 353 -10.89 -3.70 -12.00
C TRP A 353 -12.04 -4.71 -12.21
N LEU A 354 -13.29 -4.29 -11.98
CA LEU A 354 -14.52 -5.04 -12.29
C LEU A 354 -15.34 -4.25 -13.32
N ALA A 355 -15.72 -4.89 -14.43
CA ALA A 355 -16.47 -4.25 -15.51
C ALA A 355 -17.58 -5.16 -16.05
N GLU A 356 -18.63 -4.55 -16.59
CA GLU A 356 -19.65 -5.25 -17.39
C GLU A 356 -19.14 -5.47 -18.82
N GLY A 357 -19.39 -6.65 -19.39
CA GLY A 357 -19.16 -6.94 -20.81
C GLY A 357 -20.42 -6.67 -21.64
N THR A 358 -20.94 -7.70 -22.32
CA THR A 358 -22.32 -7.65 -22.82
C THR A 358 -23.33 -7.72 -21.65
N PRO A 359 -24.61 -7.33 -21.85
CA PRO A 359 -25.57 -7.27 -20.75
C PRO A 359 -25.63 -8.54 -19.90
N GLY A 360 -25.40 -8.39 -18.59
CA GLY A 360 -25.44 -9.49 -17.61
C GLY A 360 -24.11 -10.22 -17.40
N THR A 361 -23.08 -9.98 -18.23
CA THR A 361 -21.75 -10.56 -18.04
C THR A 361 -20.85 -9.64 -17.25
N LEU A 362 -20.02 -10.20 -16.36
CA LEU A 362 -19.02 -9.43 -15.61
C LEU A 362 -17.62 -9.98 -15.86
N TRP A 363 -16.66 -9.06 -15.84
CA TRP A 363 -15.24 -9.35 -15.99
C TRP A 363 -14.49 -8.75 -14.82
N ALA A 364 -13.81 -9.60 -14.05
CA ALA A 364 -12.97 -9.22 -12.93
C ALA A 364 -11.50 -9.46 -13.29
N PHE A 365 -10.63 -8.49 -13.00
CA PHE A 365 -9.20 -8.55 -13.32
C PHE A 365 -8.36 -8.37 -12.07
N THR A 366 -7.31 -9.17 -11.94
CA THR A 366 -6.27 -8.95 -10.92
C THR A 366 -4.95 -9.55 -11.40
N VAL A 367 -3.91 -9.47 -10.56
CA VAL A 367 -2.60 -10.01 -10.89
C VAL A 367 -2.26 -11.14 -9.95
N LEU A 368 -2.03 -12.31 -10.55
CA LEU A 368 -1.58 -13.52 -9.88
C LEU A 368 -0.31 -14.00 -10.58
N ASP A 369 0.70 -14.39 -9.81
CA ASP A 369 1.96 -14.93 -10.34
C ASP A 369 2.70 -13.98 -11.31
N GLY A 370 2.57 -12.67 -11.11
CA GLY A 370 3.12 -11.65 -12.02
C GLY A 370 2.46 -11.62 -13.40
N ARG A 371 1.26 -12.19 -13.54
CA ARG A 371 0.45 -12.22 -14.76
C ARG A 371 -0.95 -11.70 -14.49
N MET A 372 -1.56 -11.09 -15.50
CA MET A 372 -2.97 -10.69 -15.41
C MET A 372 -3.86 -11.94 -15.43
N ALA A 373 -4.58 -12.17 -14.35
CA ALA A 373 -5.64 -13.14 -14.24
C ALA A 373 -7.00 -12.44 -14.41
N TYR A 374 -7.93 -13.08 -15.10
CA TYR A 374 -9.30 -12.61 -15.20
C TYR A 374 -10.31 -13.73 -14.98
N TRP A 375 -11.46 -13.36 -14.44
CA TRP A 375 -12.63 -14.21 -14.29
C TRP A 375 -13.77 -13.61 -15.09
N ARG A 376 -14.56 -14.48 -15.70
CA ARG A 376 -15.81 -14.12 -16.36
C ARG A 376 -16.97 -14.67 -15.56
N ARG A 377 -17.97 -13.83 -15.29
CA ARG A 377 -19.31 -14.25 -14.90
C ARG A 377 -20.19 -14.25 -16.13
N ASP A 378 -20.82 -15.38 -16.44
CA ASP A 378 -21.80 -15.43 -17.51
C ASP A 378 -23.12 -14.73 -17.10
N ALA A 379 -24.03 -14.57 -18.07
CA ALA A 379 -25.35 -13.99 -17.83
C ALA A 379 -26.25 -14.86 -16.92
N GLY A 380 -25.91 -16.14 -16.72
CA GLY A 380 -26.56 -17.04 -15.76
C GLY A 380 -26.06 -16.86 -14.32
N GLY A 381 -25.03 -16.02 -14.11
CA GLY A 381 -24.45 -15.73 -12.81
C GLY A 381 -23.32 -16.67 -12.38
N ALA A 382 -22.90 -17.60 -13.23
CA ALA A 382 -21.82 -18.53 -12.92
C ALA A 382 -20.46 -17.89 -13.23
N TRP A 383 -19.53 -17.96 -12.27
CA TRP A 383 -18.15 -17.53 -12.48
C TRP A 383 -17.29 -18.69 -12.99
N GLU A 384 -16.55 -18.43 -14.05
CA GLU A 384 -15.56 -19.34 -14.62
C GLU A 384 -14.24 -19.29 -13.84
N LYS A 385 -13.41 -20.34 -14.00
CA LYS A 385 -12.05 -20.40 -13.46
C LYS A 385 -11.18 -19.25 -14.01
N PRO A 386 -10.16 -18.78 -13.26
CA PRO A 386 -9.29 -17.71 -13.77
C PRO A 386 -8.56 -18.15 -15.03
N VAL A 387 -8.51 -17.25 -16.00
CA VAL A 387 -7.67 -17.37 -17.20
C VAL A 387 -6.56 -16.33 -17.12
N PHE A 388 -5.37 -16.71 -17.58
CA PHE A 388 -4.18 -15.86 -17.51
C PHE A 388 -3.82 -15.31 -18.89
N LEU A 389 -3.75 -13.98 -19.00
CA LEU A 389 -3.17 -13.36 -20.20
C LEU A 389 -1.68 -13.73 -20.31
N ALA A 390 -1.23 -13.97 -21.54
CA ALA A 390 0.18 -14.20 -21.81
C ALA A 390 1.01 -12.94 -21.52
N GLY A 391 2.28 -13.12 -21.16
CA GLY A 391 3.18 -12.00 -20.81
C GLY A 391 3.33 -11.82 -19.29
N PRO A 392 4.52 -12.07 -18.72
CA PRO A 392 4.82 -11.89 -17.31
C PRO A 392 5.13 -10.43 -16.96
N GLY A 393 5.54 -10.20 -15.72
CA GLY A 393 6.02 -8.91 -15.22
C GLY A 393 4.92 -7.88 -14.96
N ILE A 394 3.65 -8.29 -14.98
CA ILE A 394 2.54 -7.38 -14.67
C ILE A 394 2.59 -7.02 -13.19
N ASP A 395 2.60 -5.72 -12.87
CA ASP A 395 2.59 -5.24 -11.49
C ASP A 395 1.19 -5.33 -10.88
N PRO A 396 1.05 -5.42 -9.55
CA PRO A 396 -0.27 -5.51 -8.91
C PRO A 396 -1.25 -4.40 -9.31
N GLY A 397 -2.47 -4.81 -9.63
CA GLY A 397 -3.58 -3.93 -10.00
C GLY A 397 -3.96 -4.04 -11.47
N ALA A 398 -5.19 -3.61 -11.77
CA ALA A 398 -5.75 -3.58 -13.11
C ALA A 398 -6.69 -2.38 -13.23
N THR A 399 -6.89 -1.92 -14.46
CA THR A 399 -7.94 -0.95 -14.81
C THR A 399 -8.69 -1.50 -16.00
N ALA A 400 -9.97 -1.79 -15.83
CA ALA A 400 -10.87 -2.24 -16.86
C ALA A 400 -11.68 -1.07 -17.43
N ALA A 401 -11.89 -1.08 -18.74
CA ALA A 401 -12.73 -0.11 -19.43
C ALA A 401 -13.62 -0.81 -20.46
N ARG A 402 -14.91 -0.52 -20.44
CA ARG A 402 -15.89 -1.08 -21.37
C ARG A 402 -15.95 -0.24 -22.66
N LEU A 403 -15.89 -0.90 -23.80
CA LEU A 403 -16.09 -0.31 -25.12
C LEU A 403 -17.59 -0.27 -25.48
N PRO A 404 -18.03 0.64 -26.37
CA PRO A 404 -19.44 0.74 -26.77
C PRO A 404 -20.03 -0.54 -27.37
N ASP A 405 -19.21 -1.39 -27.98
CA ASP A 405 -19.62 -2.67 -28.59
C ASP A 405 -19.72 -3.83 -27.57
N GLY A 406 -19.48 -3.57 -26.29
CA GLY A 406 -19.52 -4.57 -25.21
C GLY A 406 -18.20 -5.30 -25.00
N ARG A 407 -17.16 -5.01 -25.77
CA ARG A 407 -15.80 -5.47 -25.46
C ARG A 407 -15.26 -4.79 -24.21
N VAL A 408 -14.32 -5.46 -23.55
CA VAL A 408 -13.56 -4.94 -22.42
C VAL A 408 -12.11 -4.74 -22.83
N ALA A 409 -11.55 -3.59 -22.46
CA ALA A 409 -10.12 -3.33 -22.43
C ALA A 409 -9.62 -3.45 -20.99
N VAL A 410 -8.43 -4.02 -20.80
CA VAL A 410 -7.72 -4.07 -19.53
C VAL A 410 -6.38 -3.37 -19.67
N LEU A 411 -6.04 -2.55 -18.69
CA LEU A 411 -4.78 -1.84 -18.59
C LEU A 411 -4.07 -2.23 -17.31
N ALA A 412 -2.74 -2.21 -17.37
CA ALA A 412 -1.88 -2.45 -16.22
C ALA A 412 -0.55 -1.72 -16.41
N THR A 413 0.33 -1.86 -15.43
CA THR A 413 1.74 -1.58 -15.64
C THR A 413 2.53 -2.88 -15.64
N ARG A 414 3.61 -2.91 -16.41
CA ARG A 414 4.55 -4.03 -16.47
C ARG A 414 5.92 -3.55 -16.05
N THR A 415 6.55 -4.25 -15.12
CA THR A 415 7.97 -4.13 -14.83
C THR A 415 8.74 -5.12 -15.70
N VAL A 416 9.74 -4.61 -16.43
CA VAL A 416 10.69 -5.42 -17.17
C VAL A 416 12.00 -5.44 -16.41
N LEU A 417 12.49 -6.64 -16.15
CA LEU A 417 13.77 -6.92 -15.51
C LEU A 417 14.77 -7.42 -16.56
N GLY A 418 16.04 -7.10 -16.37
CA GLY A 418 17.13 -7.64 -17.16
C GLY A 418 18.42 -7.74 -16.36
N PRO A 419 19.46 -8.35 -16.93
CA PRO A 419 20.73 -8.58 -16.23
C PRO A 419 21.42 -7.26 -15.87
N ALA A 420 21.33 -6.25 -16.76
CA ALA A 420 21.96 -4.96 -16.54
C ALA A 420 21.06 -4.03 -15.70
N PRO A 421 21.64 -3.10 -14.91
CA PRO A 421 20.86 -2.17 -14.09
C PRO A 421 19.94 -1.27 -14.91
N SER A 422 20.37 -0.89 -16.12
CA SER A 422 19.60 -0.09 -17.07
C SER A 422 18.38 -0.80 -17.67
N ASP A 423 18.29 -2.13 -17.51
CA ASP A 423 17.20 -2.91 -18.08
C ASP A 423 15.92 -2.81 -17.24
N TYR A 424 16.06 -2.46 -15.95
CA TYR A 424 14.93 -2.19 -15.08
C TYR A 424 14.14 -1.00 -15.63
N ARG A 425 12.93 -1.26 -16.08
CA ARG A 425 12.01 -0.23 -16.56
C ARG A 425 10.57 -0.66 -16.30
N ARG A 426 9.69 0.33 -16.32
CA ARG A 426 8.25 0.10 -16.25
C ARG A 426 7.59 0.62 -17.52
N GLU A 427 6.50 -0.02 -17.93
CA GLU A 427 5.66 0.41 -19.04
C GLU A 427 4.18 0.33 -18.68
N VAL A 428 3.37 1.21 -19.27
CA VAL A 428 1.91 1.07 -19.28
C VAL A 428 1.55 0.14 -20.43
N VAL A 429 0.74 -0.89 -20.17
CA VAL A 429 0.30 -1.85 -21.17
C VAL A 429 -1.22 -1.95 -21.19
N TYR A 430 -1.77 -2.29 -22.35
CA TYR A 430 -3.20 -2.57 -22.51
C TYR A 430 -3.45 -3.78 -23.41
N ALA A 431 -4.58 -4.44 -23.20
CA ALA A 431 -5.10 -5.50 -24.06
C ALA A 431 -6.61 -5.29 -24.22
N VAL A 432 -7.15 -5.60 -25.40
CA VAL A 432 -8.57 -5.48 -25.72
C VAL A 432 -9.10 -6.84 -26.17
N GLN A 433 -10.35 -7.15 -25.83
CA GLN A 433 -11.01 -8.32 -26.39
C GLN A 433 -11.04 -8.28 -27.93
N VAL A 434 -10.93 -9.46 -28.55
CA VAL A 434 -11.03 -9.62 -30.00
C VAL A 434 -12.49 -9.51 -30.46
N SER A 435 -13.42 -10.03 -29.65
CA SER A 435 -14.87 -9.94 -29.83
C SER A 435 -15.54 -9.69 -28.48
N PRO A 436 -16.77 -9.15 -28.42
CA PRO A 436 -17.49 -9.00 -27.15
C PRO A 436 -17.54 -10.32 -26.38
N ASP A 437 -17.20 -10.28 -25.10
CA ASP A 437 -17.05 -11.43 -24.19
C ASP A 437 -16.11 -12.55 -24.67
N GLY A 438 -15.24 -12.27 -25.63
CA GLY A 438 -14.27 -13.21 -26.17
C GLY A 438 -12.91 -13.16 -25.47
N ALA A 439 -11.94 -13.83 -26.09
CA ALA A 439 -10.54 -13.78 -25.67
C ALA A 439 -9.93 -12.39 -25.89
N PHE A 440 -8.89 -12.09 -25.12
CA PHE A 440 -8.09 -10.86 -25.27
C PHE A 440 -6.99 -11.05 -26.30
N GLY A 441 -6.69 -9.97 -27.02
CA GLY A 441 -5.48 -9.87 -27.84
C GLY A 441 -4.20 -9.83 -26.99
N ALA A 442 -3.06 -9.76 -27.68
CA ALA A 442 -1.77 -9.57 -27.02
C ALA A 442 -1.66 -8.20 -26.35
N TRP A 443 -0.81 -8.12 -25.34
CA TRP A 443 -0.45 -6.83 -24.73
C TRP A 443 0.21 -5.91 -25.74
N GLN A 444 -0.22 -4.65 -25.71
CA GLN A 444 0.39 -3.54 -26.42
C GLN A 444 0.96 -2.55 -25.42
N SER A 445 2.17 -2.06 -25.68
CA SER A 445 2.85 -1.09 -24.82
C SER A 445 2.49 0.33 -25.23
N LEU A 446 2.21 1.17 -24.23
CA LEU A 446 2.10 2.62 -24.33
C LEU A 446 3.38 3.31 -23.81
N GLY A 447 4.39 2.52 -23.42
CA GLY A 447 5.59 3.03 -22.76
C GLY A 447 5.28 3.81 -21.49
N THR A 448 6.05 4.86 -21.23
CA THR A 448 5.84 5.79 -20.11
C THR A 448 6.11 7.22 -20.55
N PRO A 449 5.62 8.24 -19.82
CA PRO A 449 6.01 9.63 -20.04
C PRO A 449 7.51 9.89 -19.91
N GLU A 450 8.22 9.05 -19.15
CA GLU A 450 9.66 9.16 -18.88
C GLU A 450 10.45 8.20 -19.77
N LYS A 451 11.72 8.52 -20.04
CA LYS A 451 12.55 7.75 -20.98
C LYS A 451 13.20 6.54 -20.32
N GLY A 452 13.41 6.57 -19.01
CA GLY A 452 13.92 5.41 -18.27
C GLY A 452 13.95 5.60 -16.76
N ASP A 453 14.37 4.55 -16.06
CA ASP A 453 14.33 4.49 -14.59
C ASP A 453 15.16 5.58 -13.90
N HIS A 454 16.29 5.98 -14.47
CA HIS A 454 17.15 7.01 -13.87
C HIS A 454 16.47 8.38 -13.70
N ASP A 455 15.50 8.72 -14.57
CA ASP A 455 14.82 10.02 -14.60
C ASP A 455 13.98 10.27 -13.32
N GLY A 456 13.35 9.20 -12.82
CA GLY A 456 12.29 9.31 -11.82
C GLY A 456 12.01 8.02 -11.04
N THR A 457 12.90 7.04 -11.12
CA THR A 457 12.78 5.69 -10.55
C THR A 457 11.56 4.90 -11.04
N SER A 458 11.04 5.24 -12.23
CA SER A 458 9.81 4.64 -12.77
C SER A 458 8.58 4.84 -11.85
N ALA A 459 8.58 5.92 -11.05
CA ALA A 459 7.60 6.22 -10.00
C ALA A 459 6.26 6.77 -10.53
N ILE A 460 5.70 6.08 -11.52
CA ILE A 460 4.39 6.38 -12.12
C ILE A 460 3.24 5.72 -11.35
N SER A 461 2.03 6.25 -11.46
CA SER A 461 0.83 5.61 -10.87
C SER A 461 0.34 4.41 -11.68
N ALA A 462 -0.72 3.73 -11.21
CA ALA A 462 -1.54 2.91 -12.09
C ALA A 462 -2.27 3.78 -13.13
N PRO A 463 -2.59 3.24 -14.33
CA PRO A 463 -3.32 3.96 -15.35
C PRO A 463 -4.81 4.05 -15.01
N ALA A 464 -5.43 5.20 -15.28
CA ALA A 464 -6.88 5.32 -15.38
C ALA A 464 -7.28 5.43 -16.86
N ALA A 465 -8.43 4.85 -17.24
CA ALA A 465 -8.83 4.80 -18.63
C ALA A 465 -10.29 5.22 -18.83
N ALA A 466 -10.53 5.96 -19.91
CA ALA A 466 -11.87 6.31 -20.38
C ALA A 466 -11.98 5.99 -21.86
N VAL A 467 -13.18 5.57 -22.29
CA VAL A 467 -13.50 5.29 -23.69
C VAL A 467 -14.54 6.30 -24.14
N ASP A 468 -14.34 6.89 -25.32
CA ASP A 468 -15.33 7.80 -25.92
C ASP A 468 -16.42 7.05 -26.70
N ALA A 469 -17.43 7.78 -27.22
CA ALA A 469 -18.54 7.18 -27.96
C ALA A 469 -18.10 6.47 -29.26
N ARG A 470 -16.90 6.76 -29.77
CA ARG A 470 -16.31 6.13 -30.96
C ARG A 470 -15.50 4.87 -30.60
N GLY A 471 -15.37 4.55 -29.31
CA GLY A 471 -14.56 3.43 -28.84
C GLY A 471 -13.08 3.74 -28.69
N LEU A 472 -12.67 5.01 -28.76
CA LEU A 472 -11.27 5.41 -28.63
C LEU A 472 -10.86 5.55 -27.17
N LEU A 473 -9.75 4.93 -26.81
CA LEU A 473 -9.20 4.94 -25.47
C LEU A 473 -8.45 6.25 -25.17
N THR A 474 -8.65 6.80 -23.98
CA THR A 474 -7.73 7.78 -23.38
C THR A 474 -7.23 7.25 -22.05
N VAL A 475 -5.91 7.27 -21.88
CA VAL A 475 -5.26 6.77 -20.67
C VAL A 475 -4.60 7.91 -19.94
N TYR A 476 -4.80 7.95 -18.63
CA TYR A 476 -4.27 8.95 -17.71
C TYR A 476 -3.33 8.31 -16.71
N LEU A 477 -2.25 8.99 -16.33
CA LEU A 477 -1.42 8.62 -15.19
C LEU A 477 -0.81 9.83 -14.50
N ARG A 478 -0.38 9.63 -13.26
CA ARG A 478 0.58 10.50 -12.58
C ARG A 478 2.00 10.09 -12.95
N ASP A 479 2.81 11.03 -13.44
CA ASP A 479 4.25 10.80 -13.68
C ASP A 479 5.11 10.92 -12.41
N SER A 480 6.42 10.63 -12.50
CA SER A 480 7.30 10.72 -11.32
C SER A 480 7.44 12.16 -10.78
N ARG A 481 7.22 13.16 -11.65
CA ARG A 481 7.16 14.59 -11.29
C ARG A 481 5.83 15.00 -10.65
N ARG A 482 4.94 14.03 -10.38
CA ARG A 482 3.65 14.25 -9.71
C ARG A 482 2.72 15.19 -10.48
N THR A 483 2.69 15.05 -11.80
CA THR A 483 1.81 15.79 -12.73
C THR A 483 0.93 14.82 -13.50
N LEU A 484 -0.22 15.29 -14.00
CA LEU A 484 -1.11 14.46 -14.81
C LEU A 484 -0.61 14.38 -16.26
N ARG A 485 -0.53 13.16 -16.78
CA ARG A 485 -0.23 12.85 -18.18
C ARG A 485 -1.40 12.14 -18.83
N ALA A 486 -1.54 12.32 -20.13
CA ALA A 486 -2.52 11.58 -20.93
C ALA A 486 -1.95 11.11 -22.25
N VAL A 487 -2.47 10.00 -22.74
CA VAL A 487 -2.25 9.51 -24.10
C VAL A 487 -3.59 9.13 -24.71
N VAL A 488 -3.80 9.51 -25.97
CA VAL A 488 -5.10 9.42 -26.64
C VAL A 488 -4.98 8.54 -27.88
N GLN A 489 -5.80 7.50 -27.96
CA GLN A 489 -5.94 6.67 -29.14
C GLN A 489 -6.56 7.48 -30.28
N GLN A 490 -5.96 7.34 -31.46
CA GLN A 490 -6.40 7.99 -32.69
C GLN A 490 -7.24 7.02 -33.53
N PRO A 491 -8.04 7.52 -34.50
CA PRO A 491 -8.88 6.68 -35.35
C PRO A 491 -8.12 5.62 -36.18
N ASP A 492 -6.82 5.82 -36.42
CA ASP A 492 -5.95 4.85 -37.09
C ASP A 492 -5.48 3.69 -36.17
N GLY A 493 -5.90 3.70 -34.90
CA GLY A 493 -5.53 2.74 -33.87
C GLY A 493 -4.22 3.07 -33.15
N GLY A 494 -3.45 4.04 -33.64
CA GLY A 494 -2.24 4.54 -33.00
C GLY A 494 -2.54 5.39 -31.77
N PHE A 495 -1.51 5.68 -30.96
CA PHE A 495 -1.62 6.55 -29.80
C PHE A 495 -0.80 7.83 -30.01
N SER A 496 -1.29 8.94 -29.47
CA SER A 496 -0.50 10.17 -29.38
C SER A 496 0.78 9.95 -28.56
N PRO A 497 1.74 10.89 -28.56
CA PRO A 497 2.71 10.97 -27.48
C PRO A 497 2.04 11.24 -26.13
N TRP A 498 2.74 10.95 -25.02
CA TRP A 498 2.30 11.34 -23.68
C TRP A 498 2.27 12.88 -23.54
N GLN A 499 1.09 13.44 -23.33
CA GLN A 499 0.86 14.87 -23.19
C GLN A 499 0.79 15.28 -21.71
N ARG A 500 1.30 16.47 -21.38
CA ARG A 500 1.16 17.05 -20.03
C ARG A 500 -0.19 17.75 -19.91
N LEU A 501 -1.00 17.32 -18.94
CA LEU A 501 -2.25 18.00 -18.57
C LEU A 501 -2.10 18.95 -17.37
N GLY A 502 -0.90 19.03 -16.80
CA GLY A 502 -0.58 19.93 -15.70
C GLY A 502 -0.91 19.31 -14.34
N GLY A 503 -1.24 20.18 -13.37
CA GLY A 503 -1.27 19.82 -11.96
C GLY A 503 0.14 19.71 -11.36
N GLU A 504 0.17 19.61 -10.05
CA GLU A 504 1.38 19.43 -9.24
C GLU A 504 0.99 18.66 -7.98
N ASP A 505 2.00 18.09 -7.32
CA ASP A 505 1.83 17.39 -6.04
C ASP A 505 0.78 16.26 -6.06
N LEU A 506 0.56 15.62 -7.22
CA LEU A 506 -0.30 14.45 -7.28
C LEU A 506 0.28 13.31 -6.42
N GLN A 507 -0.57 12.64 -5.63
CA GLN A 507 -0.15 11.59 -4.68
C GLN A 507 -0.66 10.19 -5.05
N SER A 508 -1.91 10.08 -5.51
CA SER A 508 -2.56 8.79 -5.80
C SER A 508 -2.59 8.46 -7.30
N ASP A 509 -3.14 7.29 -7.63
CA ASP A 509 -3.66 6.99 -8.96
C ASP A 509 -4.74 8.01 -9.34
N PRO A 510 -4.79 8.50 -10.60
CA PRO A 510 -5.93 9.27 -11.06
C PRO A 510 -7.17 8.38 -11.14
N VAL A 511 -8.35 8.99 -11.08
CA VAL A 511 -9.64 8.32 -11.34
C VAL A 511 -10.41 9.08 -12.41
N THR A 512 -11.20 8.36 -13.20
CA THR A 512 -11.98 8.94 -14.29
C THR A 512 -13.38 8.36 -14.33
N ALA A 513 -14.36 9.19 -14.69
CA ALA A 513 -15.74 8.79 -14.94
C ALA A 513 -16.37 9.71 -16.00
N VAL A 514 -17.48 9.26 -16.57
CA VAL A 514 -18.28 10.03 -17.54
C VAL A 514 -19.64 10.29 -16.93
N ASP A 515 -20.09 11.55 -16.95
CA ASP A 515 -21.42 11.93 -16.46
C ASP A 515 -22.54 11.62 -17.47
N ALA A 516 -23.81 11.76 -17.08
CA ALA A 516 -24.94 11.48 -17.97
C ALA A 516 -25.03 12.38 -19.22
N ALA A 517 -24.28 13.49 -19.26
CA ALA A 517 -24.18 14.35 -20.43
C ALA A 517 -23.00 13.96 -21.36
N GLY A 518 -22.35 12.81 -21.11
CA GLY A 518 -21.22 12.33 -21.90
C GLY A 518 -19.92 13.09 -21.64
N ARG A 519 -19.86 13.91 -20.58
CA ARG A 519 -18.64 14.68 -20.26
C ARG A 519 -17.75 13.85 -19.37
N ARG A 520 -16.47 13.83 -19.73
CA ARG A 520 -15.42 13.17 -18.97
C ARG A 520 -14.91 14.05 -17.84
N HIS A 521 -14.68 13.41 -16.70
CA HIS A 521 -14.04 13.98 -15.54
C HIS A 521 -12.86 13.12 -15.13
N VAL A 522 -11.74 13.75 -14.79
CA VAL A 522 -10.54 13.12 -14.25
C VAL A 522 -10.19 13.82 -12.95
N TYR A 523 -9.81 13.05 -11.94
CA TYR A 523 -9.44 13.57 -10.62
C TYR A 523 -8.16 12.95 -10.11
N ALA A 524 -7.41 13.71 -9.32
CA ALA A 524 -6.25 13.21 -8.61
C ALA A 524 -6.07 13.96 -7.28
N THR A 525 -5.58 13.26 -6.26
CA THR A 525 -5.34 13.83 -4.94
C THR A 525 -4.02 14.58 -4.86
N THR A 526 -3.97 15.65 -4.07
CA THR A 526 -2.74 16.32 -3.63
C THR A 526 -2.62 16.27 -2.11
N THR A 527 -1.51 16.76 -1.55
CA THR A 527 -1.37 16.93 -0.08
C THR A 527 -2.36 17.94 0.51
N THR A 528 -2.98 18.78 -0.31
CA THR A 528 -3.83 19.90 0.13
C THR A 528 -5.29 19.81 -0.31
N SER A 529 -5.61 19.13 -1.43
CA SER A 529 -6.98 19.02 -1.95
C SER A 529 -7.09 17.90 -3.01
N VAL A 530 -8.15 17.93 -3.81
CA VAL A 530 -8.33 17.14 -5.03
C VAL A 530 -8.36 18.09 -6.22
N LEU A 531 -7.59 17.78 -7.27
CA LEU A 531 -7.63 18.48 -8.55
C LEU A 531 -8.59 17.78 -9.52
N ALA A 532 -9.27 18.57 -10.34
CA ALA A 532 -10.17 18.10 -11.37
C ALA A 532 -9.75 18.59 -12.77
N TRP A 533 -9.93 17.72 -13.76
CA TRP A 533 -9.94 18.04 -15.18
C TRP A 533 -11.28 17.61 -15.75
N THR A 534 -12.00 18.52 -16.38
CA THR A 534 -13.39 18.27 -16.82
C THR A 534 -13.63 18.77 -18.23
N GLN A 535 -14.47 18.08 -18.98
CA GLN A 535 -14.95 18.53 -20.28
C GLN A 535 -16.13 19.49 -20.12
N ALA A 536 -16.20 20.52 -20.98
CA ALA A 536 -17.34 21.44 -21.00
C ALA A 536 -18.57 20.85 -21.70
N GLY A 537 -18.34 20.02 -22.72
CA GLY A 537 -19.33 19.24 -23.45
C GLY A 537 -18.73 17.90 -23.86
N ALA A 538 -19.58 16.95 -24.26
CA ALA A 538 -19.14 15.64 -24.72
C ALA A 538 -18.06 15.78 -25.82
N ASP A 539 -17.06 14.90 -25.79
CA ASP A 539 -15.95 14.83 -26.74
C ASP A 539 -15.07 16.10 -26.85
N GLY A 540 -15.29 17.12 -26.03
CA GLY A 540 -14.45 18.32 -25.97
C GLY A 540 -13.08 18.07 -25.28
N PRO A 541 -12.14 19.02 -25.35
CA PRO A 541 -10.89 18.90 -24.60
C PRO A 541 -11.14 18.97 -23.09
N LEU A 542 -10.31 18.26 -22.31
CA LEU A 542 -10.28 18.42 -20.85
C LEU A 542 -9.75 19.81 -20.49
N ARG A 543 -10.45 20.50 -19.60
CA ARG A 543 -10.03 21.76 -18.98
C ARG A 543 -9.55 21.48 -17.56
N GLY A 544 -8.47 22.12 -17.15
CA GLY A 544 -7.89 21.96 -15.82
C GLY A 544 -6.37 22.18 -15.83
N PRO A 545 -5.68 21.99 -14.69
CA PRO A 545 -6.24 21.56 -13.40
C PRO A 545 -7.15 22.63 -12.77
N SER A 546 -8.22 22.22 -12.11
CA SER A 546 -9.04 23.08 -11.24
C SER A 546 -9.07 22.52 -9.81
N PRO A 547 -8.81 23.33 -8.77
CA PRO A 547 -8.99 22.88 -7.40
C PRO A 547 -10.48 22.68 -7.12
N THR A 548 -10.83 21.54 -6.55
CA THR A 548 -12.22 21.21 -6.17
C THR A 548 -12.64 21.85 -4.85
N GLY A 549 -11.68 22.25 -4.01
CA GLY A 549 -11.95 22.69 -2.63
C GLY A 549 -12.33 21.54 -1.70
N LEU A 550 -12.24 20.28 -2.16
CA LEU A 550 -12.39 19.13 -1.27
C LEU A 550 -11.27 19.11 -0.23
N PRO A 551 -11.53 18.58 0.98
CA PRO A 551 -10.52 18.44 2.01
C PRO A 551 -9.29 17.68 1.50
N ALA A 552 -8.12 18.02 2.06
CA ALA A 552 -6.88 17.29 1.83
C ALA A 552 -7.10 15.80 2.10
N THR A 553 -6.78 14.99 1.10
CA THR A 553 -6.79 13.53 1.18
C THR A 553 -5.67 13.03 0.31
N THR A 554 -4.87 12.09 0.81
CA THR A 554 -3.83 11.39 0.03
C THR A 554 -4.06 9.87 0.06
N VAL A 555 -5.31 9.49 0.36
CA VAL A 555 -5.82 8.13 0.21
C VAL A 555 -6.57 8.01 -1.13
N PRO A 556 -6.76 6.80 -1.67
CA PRO A 556 -7.39 6.60 -2.97
C PRO A 556 -8.77 7.21 -3.09
N LEU A 557 -9.06 7.70 -4.30
CA LEU A 557 -10.39 8.13 -4.71
C LEU A 557 -11.12 6.99 -5.39
N THR A 558 -12.44 7.03 -5.37
CA THR A 558 -13.29 6.31 -6.32
C THR A 558 -14.29 7.27 -6.93
N ALA A 559 -14.44 7.18 -8.25
CA ALA A 559 -15.32 8.03 -9.03
C ALA A 559 -16.42 7.17 -9.67
N ALA A 560 -17.67 7.57 -9.47
CA ALA A 560 -18.83 6.90 -10.07
C ALA A 560 -19.76 7.94 -10.73
N PRO A 561 -20.37 7.64 -11.89
CA PRO A 561 -21.39 8.50 -12.47
C PRO A 561 -22.55 8.76 -11.49
N ASP A 562 -23.04 10.00 -11.43
CA ASP A 562 -24.20 10.38 -10.62
C ASP A 562 -24.98 11.53 -11.26
N GLY A 563 -26.04 11.18 -12.00
CA GLY A 563 -26.85 12.14 -12.74
C GLY A 563 -26.00 13.02 -13.66
N ALA A 564 -26.13 14.34 -13.53
CA ALA A 564 -25.40 15.32 -14.33
C ALA A 564 -23.93 15.52 -13.90
N GLY A 565 -23.41 14.72 -12.97
CA GLY A 565 -22.05 14.84 -12.47
C GLY A 565 -21.39 13.49 -12.17
N VAL A 566 -20.29 13.57 -11.43
CA VAL A 566 -19.53 12.43 -10.93
C VAL A 566 -19.45 12.52 -9.41
N ARG A 567 -19.82 11.44 -8.75
CA ARG A 567 -19.68 11.29 -7.31
C ARG A 567 -18.30 10.76 -6.97
N LEU A 568 -17.60 11.46 -6.09
CA LEU A 568 -16.35 11.03 -5.51
C LEU A 568 -16.57 10.38 -4.14
N TYR A 569 -15.81 9.34 -3.86
CA TYR A 569 -15.73 8.66 -2.57
C TYR A 569 -14.29 8.62 -2.10
N PHE A 570 -14.07 8.92 -0.82
CA PHE A 570 -12.74 8.96 -0.21
C PHE A 570 -12.86 8.81 1.30
N ARG A 571 -11.80 8.37 1.97
CA ARG A 571 -11.81 8.33 3.44
C ARG A 571 -11.39 9.65 4.04
N ARG A 572 -11.91 9.93 5.23
CA ARG A 572 -11.38 10.95 6.12
C ARG A 572 -10.21 10.36 6.92
N PRO A 573 -8.99 10.90 6.79
CA PRO A 573 -7.83 10.49 7.57
C PRO A 573 -8.03 10.24 9.06
N ASP A 574 -8.70 11.14 9.77
CA ASP A 574 -8.76 11.16 11.25
C ASP A 574 -9.76 10.17 11.88
N SER A 575 -10.55 9.48 11.08
CA SER A 575 -11.64 8.62 11.58
C SER A 575 -11.94 7.43 10.68
N GLY A 576 -11.32 7.37 9.50
CA GLY A 576 -11.56 6.35 8.50
C GLY A 576 -12.94 6.42 7.83
N VAL A 577 -13.82 7.35 8.23
CA VAL A 577 -15.19 7.44 7.69
C VAL A 577 -15.16 7.71 6.20
N VAL A 578 -16.06 7.05 5.45
CA VAL A 578 -16.22 7.30 4.02
C VAL A 578 -16.96 8.62 3.85
N ARG A 579 -16.39 9.51 3.03
CA ARG A 579 -16.96 10.79 2.63
C ARG A 579 -17.29 10.78 1.15
N THR A 580 -18.25 11.60 0.77
CA THR A 580 -18.64 11.77 -0.63
C THR A 580 -19.00 13.20 -0.97
N ALA A 581 -18.79 13.57 -2.23
CA ALA A 581 -19.25 14.81 -2.84
C ALA A 581 -19.54 14.57 -4.32
N VAL A 582 -20.47 15.33 -4.89
CA VAL A 582 -20.79 15.31 -6.32
C VAL A 582 -20.12 16.50 -6.98
N VAL A 583 -19.44 16.23 -8.10
CA VAL A 583 -18.80 17.25 -8.93
C VAL A 583 -19.54 17.33 -10.26
N THR A 584 -20.04 18.52 -10.60
CA THR A 584 -20.72 18.78 -11.88
C THR A 584 -19.90 19.72 -12.74
N ALA A 585 -19.75 19.38 -14.01
CA ALA A 585 -19.08 20.22 -15.01
C ALA A 585 -20.09 20.90 -15.94
N GLY A 586 -19.61 21.75 -16.84
CA GLY A 586 -20.43 22.46 -17.82
C GLY A 586 -19.65 23.52 -18.57
N PRO A 587 -20.32 24.50 -19.19
CA PRO A 587 -19.67 25.57 -19.94
C PRO A 587 -18.72 26.42 -19.08
N ALA A 588 -19.00 26.51 -17.78
CA ALA A 588 -18.19 27.23 -16.81
C ALA A 588 -16.75 26.69 -16.74
N THR A 589 -15.79 27.58 -16.45
CA THR A 589 -14.37 27.24 -16.41
C THR A 589 -13.99 26.34 -15.24
N ARG A 590 -14.73 26.42 -14.12
CA ARG A 590 -14.50 25.61 -12.92
C ARG A 590 -15.70 24.68 -12.66
N PRO A 591 -15.46 23.44 -12.22
CA PRO A 591 -16.53 22.55 -11.81
C PRO A 591 -17.18 23.05 -10.51
N GLN A 592 -18.45 22.72 -10.34
CA GLN A 592 -19.18 22.93 -9.08
C GLN A 592 -19.06 21.66 -8.22
N VAL A 593 -18.89 21.84 -6.92
CA VAL A 593 -18.69 20.74 -5.96
C VAL A 593 -19.73 20.87 -4.87
N SER A 594 -20.48 19.79 -4.61
CA SER A 594 -21.46 19.76 -3.52
C SER A 594 -20.78 19.84 -2.16
N SER A 595 -21.58 20.06 -1.10
CA SER A 595 -21.09 19.84 0.26
C SER A 595 -20.62 18.39 0.44
N VAL A 596 -19.58 18.22 1.26
CA VAL A 596 -19.06 16.90 1.64
C VAL A 596 -19.99 16.29 2.69
N THR A 597 -20.41 15.06 2.47
CA THR A 597 -21.24 14.30 3.42
C THR A 597 -20.57 12.99 3.84
N GLU A 598 -20.92 12.47 5.02
CA GLU A 598 -20.50 11.14 5.46
C GLU A 598 -21.41 10.07 4.81
N ALA A 599 -20.79 9.08 4.17
CA ALA A 599 -21.46 7.95 3.52
C ALA A 599 -21.58 6.71 4.42
N GLY A 600 -20.96 6.72 5.60
CA GLY A 600 -20.91 5.62 6.55
C GLY A 600 -19.51 5.01 6.69
N GLY A 601 -19.42 3.84 7.32
CA GLY A 601 -18.18 3.08 7.40
C GLY A 601 -17.06 3.74 8.20
N ARG A 602 -17.37 4.14 9.44
CA ARG A 602 -16.36 4.65 10.39
C ARG A 602 -15.32 3.58 10.72
N ALA A 603 -14.10 4.01 11.09
CA ALA A 603 -12.98 3.16 11.47
C ALA A 603 -12.59 2.14 10.38
N GLY A 604 -11.68 2.55 9.49
CA GLY A 604 -11.21 1.74 8.37
C GLY A 604 -10.20 2.50 7.50
N TYR A 605 -9.52 1.80 6.61
CA TYR A 605 -8.39 2.35 5.84
C TYR A 605 -8.38 1.83 4.39
N GLY A 606 -7.46 2.34 3.57
CA GLY A 606 -7.34 1.98 2.14
C GLY A 606 -8.50 2.45 1.25
N ALA A 607 -8.48 2.02 -0.02
CA ALA A 607 -9.52 2.33 -1.00
C ALA A 607 -10.93 1.87 -0.59
N VAL A 608 -11.93 2.49 -1.22
CA VAL A 608 -13.35 2.15 -1.13
C VAL A 608 -13.89 1.87 -2.52
N GLY A 609 -14.61 0.77 -2.70
CA GLY A 609 -15.37 0.47 -3.91
C GLY A 609 -16.79 0.99 -3.74
N ALA A 610 -17.39 1.55 -4.81
CA ALA A 610 -18.74 2.08 -4.74
C ALA A 610 -19.50 1.87 -6.04
N ALA A 611 -20.77 1.50 -5.92
CA ALA A 611 -21.69 1.38 -7.04
C ALA A 611 -23.13 1.62 -6.56
N GLY A 612 -23.87 2.46 -7.28
CA GLY A 612 -25.21 2.87 -6.86
C GLY A 612 -25.22 3.45 -5.44
N ARG A 613 -26.00 2.82 -4.55
CA ARG A 613 -26.07 3.20 -3.12
C ARG A 613 -25.25 2.30 -2.20
N HIS A 614 -24.33 1.52 -2.76
CA HIS A 614 -23.51 0.56 -2.03
C HIS A 614 -22.06 1.03 -1.96
N VAL A 615 -21.43 0.86 -0.80
CA VAL A 615 -20.00 1.08 -0.59
C VAL A 615 -19.40 -0.15 0.07
N ALA A 616 -18.24 -0.57 -0.43
CA ALA A 616 -17.41 -1.60 0.15
C ALA A 616 -16.03 -1.04 0.49
N GLY A 617 -15.42 -1.50 1.57
CA GLY A 617 -14.13 -1.04 2.01
C GLY A 617 -13.53 -1.94 3.07
N ARG A 618 -12.29 -1.65 3.46
CA ARG A 618 -11.63 -2.30 4.59
C ARG A 618 -12.08 -1.67 5.91
N ALA A 619 -12.61 -2.46 6.83
CA ALA A 619 -12.84 -2.02 8.21
C ALA A 619 -11.52 -1.90 8.98
N ASP A 620 -11.56 -1.35 10.19
CA ASP A 620 -10.40 -1.27 11.09
C ASP A 620 -9.82 -2.66 11.36
N SER A 621 -10.67 -3.70 11.45
CA SER A 621 -10.33 -5.12 11.58
C SER A 621 -9.51 -5.67 10.41
N GLY A 622 -9.35 -4.92 9.33
CA GLY A 622 -8.67 -5.32 8.10
C GLY A 622 -9.56 -6.11 7.14
N THR A 623 -10.81 -6.37 7.52
CA THR A 623 -11.72 -7.23 6.77
C THR A 623 -12.54 -6.45 5.75
N VAL A 624 -12.93 -7.08 4.64
CA VAL A 624 -13.86 -6.45 3.70
C VAL A 624 -15.21 -6.28 4.37
N SER A 625 -15.76 -5.09 4.21
CA SER A 625 -16.99 -4.65 4.86
C SER A 625 -17.81 -3.80 3.91
N THR A 626 -19.12 -3.82 4.11
CA THR A 626 -20.07 -3.09 3.25
C THR A 626 -20.97 -2.17 4.06
N SER A 627 -21.40 -1.07 3.43
CA SER A 627 -22.38 -0.13 3.97
C SER A 627 -23.28 0.41 2.85
N GLY A 628 -24.51 0.79 3.19
CA GLY A 628 -25.39 1.56 2.31
C GLY A 628 -25.18 3.06 2.48
N LEU A 629 -25.36 3.85 1.41
CA LEU A 629 -25.32 5.31 1.50
C LEU A 629 -26.44 5.83 2.40
N GLY A 630 -26.09 6.66 3.38
CA GLY A 630 -27.05 7.22 4.35
C GLY A 630 -27.61 6.20 5.36
N GLY A 631 -27.06 4.98 5.39
CA GLY A 631 -27.36 3.96 6.42
C GLY A 631 -26.61 4.21 7.74
N PRO A 632 -26.75 3.32 8.75
CA PRO A 632 -26.06 3.50 10.03
C PRO A 632 -24.55 3.59 9.82
N PRO A 633 -23.81 4.31 10.68
CA PRO A 633 -22.38 4.59 10.47
C PRO A 633 -21.46 3.37 10.56
N ALA A 634 -21.97 2.19 10.92
CA ALA A 634 -21.19 0.99 11.17
C ALA A 634 -21.08 0.08 9.94
N TRP A 635 -19.88 -0.46 9.74
CA TRP A 635 -19.59 -1.50 8.75
C TRP A 635 -20.37 -2.79 9.03
N ALA A 636 -20.85 -3.45 7.98
CA ALA A 636 -21.22 -4.86 8.05
C ALA A 636 -20.00 -5.70 7.61
N GLU A 637 -19.33 -6.34 8.57
CA GLU A 637 -18.06 -7.04 8.33
C GLU A 637 -18.24 -8.49 7.87
N SER A 638 -17.38 -8.91 6.94
CA SER A 638 -17.33 -10.28 6.41
C SER A 638 -16.45 -11.24 7.23
N ARG A 639 -15.52 -10.70 8.03
CA ARG A 639 -14.38 -11.43 8.63
C ARG A 639 -13.33 -11.94 7.63
N MET A 640 -13.38 -11.52 6.37
CA MET A 640 -12.42 -11.92 5.35
C MET A 640 -11.37 -10.82 5.14
N LEU A 641 -10.09 -11.15 5.33
CA LEU A 641 -8.99 -10.29 4.93
C LEU A 641 -8.77 -10.39 3.41
N PHE A 642 -8.39 -9.27 2.79
CA PHE A 642 -8.23 -9.17 1.33
C PHE A 642 -7.02 -8.32 0.94
N ALA A 643 -6.53 -8.49 -0.29
CA ALA A 643 -5.46 -7.70 -0.89
C ALA A 643 -6.02 -6.61 -1.82
N GLY A 644 -5.31 -5.49 -1.92
CA GLY A 644 -5.70 -4.36 -2.80
C GLY A 644 -7.00 -3.67 -2.37
N ALA A 645 -7.81 -3.30 -3.35
CA ALA A 645 -9.05 -2.55 -3.21
C ALA A 645 -10.29 -3.37 -3.63
N PRO A 646 -11.46 -3.17 -2.99
CA PRO A 646 -12.72 -3.73 -3.49
C PRO A 646 -13.19 -2.99 -4.75
N ALA A 647 -13.81 -3.72 -5.67
CA ALA A 647 -14.48 -3.16 -6.85
C ALA A 647 -15.97 -3.52 -6.83
N ALA A 648 -16.81 -2.61 -7.33
CA ALA A 648 -18.25 -2.82 -7.37
C ALA A 648 -18.85 -2.31 -8.68
N VAL A 649 -19.87 -3.01 -9.18
CA VAL A 649 -20.64 -2.64 -10.38
C VAL A 649 -22.12 -2.67 -10.04
N LEU A 650 -22.85 -1.63 -10.49
CA LEU A 650 -24.31 -1.59 -10.46
C LEU A 650 -24.82 -2.19 -11.76
N GLU A 651 -25.52 -3.31 -11.65
CA GLU A 651 -26.08 -4.03 -12.79
C GLU A 651 -27.43 -3.41 -13.22
N PRO A 652 -27.87 -3.60 -14.48
CA PRO A 652 -29.13 -3.04 -14.98
C PRO A 652 -30.37 -3.40 -14.14
N GLY A 653 -30.37 -4.57 -13.48
CA GLY A 653 -31.44 -5.01 -12.58
C GLY A 653 -31.43 -4.37 -11.19
N GLY A 654 -30.53 -3.41 -10.92
CA GLY A 654 -30.38 -2.75 -9.62
C GLY A 654 -29.58 -3.54 -8.58
N THR A 655 -29.13 -4.75 -8.92
CA THR A 655 -28.20 -5.53 -8.09
C THR A 655 -26.82 -4.88 -8.13
N THR A 656 -26.18 -4.71 -6.97
CA THR A 656 -24.77 -4.37 -6.93
C THR A 656 -23.97 -5.62 -6.66
N THR A 657 -23.04 -5.93 -7.56
CA THR A 657 -22.03 -6.99 -7.36
C THR A 657 -20.72 -6.34 -6.97
N THR A 658 -20.16 -6.80 -5.87
CA THR A 658 -18.85 -6.41 -5.34
C THR A 658 -17.90 -7.58 -5.40
N ALA A 659 -16.64 -7.32 -5.74
CA ALA A 659 -15.58 -8.29 -5.78
C ALA A 659 -14.36 -7.83 -4.95
N VAL A 660 -13.65 -8.80 -4.37
CA VAL A 660 -12.32 -8.63 -3.75
C VAL A 660 -11.42 -9.81 -4.06
N LEU A 661 -10.10 -9.60 -4.01
CA LEU A 661 -9.12 -10.68 -3.99
C LEU A 661 -8.77 -11.01 -2.54
N GLY A 662 -9.13 -12.19 -2.06
CA GLY A 662 -8.80 -12.63 -0.70
C GLY A 662 -7.30 -12.81 -0.49
N LEU A 663 -6.85 -12.83 0.77
CA LEU A 663 -5.44 -13.18 1.06
C LEU A 663 -5.07 -14.62 0.69
N ASP A 664 -6.07 -15.44 0.34
CA ASP A 664 -5.96 -16.78 -0.24
C ASP A 664 -5.70 -16.79 -1.76
N ALA A 665 -5.54 -15.62 -2.39
CA ALA A 665 -5.37 -15.42 -3.83
C ALA A 665 -6.59 -15.83 -4.66
N GLU A 666 -7.79 -15.83 -4.06
CA GLU A 666 -9.04 -16.20 -4.73
C GLU A 666 -9.97 -15.00 -4.91
N LEU A 667 -10.74 -15.01 -6.00
CA LEU A 667 -11.78 -14.03 -6.21
C LEU A 667 -12.98 -14.35 -5.31
N HIS A 668 -13.39 -13.38 -4.48
CA HIS A 668 -14.57 -13.46 -3.64
C HIS A 668 -15.57 -12.38 -4.03
N THR A 669 -16.85 -12.73 -4.04
CA THR A 669 -17.92 -11.83 -4.48
C THR A 669 -19.05 -11.75 -3.46
N PHE A 670 -19.75 -10.62 -3.51
CA PHE A 670 -20.94 -10.31 -2.74
C PHE A 670 -21.94 -9.57 -3.62
N ALA A 671 -23.21 -9.94 -3.57
CA ALA A 671 -24.29 -9.29 -4.33
C ALA A 671 -25.43 -8.84 -3.40
N THR A 672 -26.01 -7.67 -3.66
CA THR A 672 -27.16 -7.13 -2.90
C THR A 672 -28.50 -7.36 -3.63
N PRO A 673 -29.63 -7.55 -2.91
CA PRO A 673 -29.76 -7.53 -1.46
C PRO A 673 -29.32 -8.86 -0.81
N SER A 674 -28.65 -8.78 0.34
CA SER A 674 -28.33 -9.97 1.13
C SER A 674 -29.54 -10.44 1.94
N THR A 675 -29.80 -11.74 1.98
CA THR A 675 -30.60 -12.38 3.03
C THR A 675 -29.68 -13.33 3.83
N PRO A 676 -29.56 -13.26 5.18
CA PRO A 676 -29.96 -12.24 6.17
C PRO A 676 -28.75 -11.54 6.87
N ALA A 677 -29.01 -10.40 7.54
CA ALA A 677 -28.21 -9.60 8.53
C ALA A 677 -26.68 -9.38 8.41
N ARG A 678 -25.89 -10.27 7.80
CA ARG A 678 -24.44 -10.14 7.56
C ARG A 678 -24.13 -10.41 6.08
N PRO A 679 -23.20 -9.65 5.46
CA PRO A 679 -22.79 -9.90 4.10
C PRO A 679 -22.08 -11.27 4.04
N THR A 680 -22.67 -12.22 3.31
CA THR A 680 -22.05 -13.52 3.07
C THR A 680 -21.23 -13.40 1.79
N TRP A 681 -19.91 -13.46 1.94
CA TRP A 681 -18.98 -13.47 0.82
C TRP A 681 -18.75 -14.90 0.35
N HIS A 682 -18.70 -15.09 -0.96
CA HIS A 682 -18.51 -16.40 -1.57
C HIS A 682 -17.30 -16.37 -2.47
N ARG A 683 -16.50 -17.44 -2.45
CA ARG A 683 -15.55 -17.71 -3.52
C ARG A 683 -16.34 -17.74 -4.83
N ALA A 684 -15.87 -16.99 -5.82
CA ALA A 684 -16.55 -16.84 -7.10
C ALA A 684 -16.72 -18.21 -7.78
N VAL A 685 -15.64 -18.99 -7.80
CA VAL A 685 -15.60 -20.35 -8.34
C VAL A 685 -15.76 -21.33 -7.19
N ARG A 686 -16.83 -22.14 -7.22
CA ARG A 686 -17.15 -23.13 -6.18
C ARG A 686 -16.30 -24.39 -6.30
#